data_AF-S5MDP2-F1
#
_entry.id   AF-S5MDP2-F1
#
_cell.length_a   1.000
_cell.length_b   1.000
_cell.length_c   1.000
_cell.angle_alpha   90.00
_cell.angle_beta   90.00
_cell.angle_gamma   90.00
#
_symmetry.space_group_name_H-M   'P 1'
#
loop_
_entity.id
_entity.type
_entity.pdbx_description
1 polymer ?
#
loop_
_entity_poly.entity_id
_entity_poly.type
_entity_poly.pdbx_seq_one_letter_code
_entity_poly.pdbx_strand_id
1 'polypeptide(L)'
;MKKFIKSSYFLIMMLFIYAPIAVMITFSFNSGNSVSSWSGFSLSWYSSLIKNSPFMKSITVSLFVAMVSTLISLLIGMMAVVGLTKIRKRSADNWVRIANIPLVNADVITAVGLMLLFVLAGLKFGIITLIAAHVSFNVPYVIITVLPFMNRIDKNILEASKDLGGNQRQTFYKVVLPILTPCIITAAAICFAMSFDDFIISYFTGGGQTNVSTFIYTAKRMQPYINAFGTLLVASIIFIVLIWNIIQISLQRSKEIKHQIKKGEYKIKLISKIENEIKYLQSCLSTGTRTQKTKNLKLLVQYKMLRLQIRLLNNKDNNKKISKLEWKKELISSEIRVEKRYFTIFKKLNIKKSQIELKIEKMTSEKKIKKFEQVLHKLDRKINKYEKEIEWINERNEHDKERSLEIGQQVINLKEELSGLENPSAKDISWYNKRIKTLSIKRDSLLEGRNQYKLRMTIEKLALIKKETEEKTRAKYEQLNTMKAKVFRKVSLVDSIDKQISLLDKNQANYNEKLFDLKKLRDEKLKEATDSINSKLSNKEEKLNKVNSYVKSKKDKYFPDVLEETYVPKSNRWIKRNWKQLTMGTALLTSFSLLTTAYIMNNIYDLVVGNWGSYIDPELITEFEKETGYKVNYQQYDSNESLYNKSYTFNYDIMVPSDYMVEKFATEGALQRIDWCRVENIKSPIEVDCPSPEKLIYQENEYELTYNEAIEEAHRLHKFTDAEGDEANLLNYSIPWLWGDVRIVFNIGEMKNDKFVENKELIDFLNQHEGLLEPIENNDNEFYKIKQDKLSWNILWEAAEKGFNLALNEDPKNVFMYGFEKLYGNVEAVEGLQVDGKTLSKQQQIDNVSAEIKNLVSKRNVGLYGDQLLDKVHERDFDIAVMYNGDLIYATQDDYESEVETEDSLFKISDELNTINNFKFTTLSAVPRAKLANSTEDKSESTNLWSDNLVISSMNRHLDATYAFINFMYSRESQEALVDETGMPTGFQEILDYGTEKGDEWAKWFIPEKGNSFSFDEKFDNYLVDKFNQIISTKH
;
A
#
# COMPACT_ATOMS: atom_id res chain seq x y z
N MET A 1 -15.33 -23.20 18.40
CA MET A 1 -14.00 -23.48 17.82
C MET A 1 -13.87 -23.10 16.35
N LYS A 2 -14.54 -23.73 15.37
CA LYS A 2 -14.32 -23.42 13.92
C LYS A 2 -14.49 -21.94 13.51
N LYS A 3 -15.45 -21.20 14.09
CA LYS A 3 -15.58 -19.75 13.83
C LYS A 3 -14.47 -18.93 14.48
N PHE A 4 -14.09 -19.29 15.71
CA PHE A 4 -13.02 -18.63 16.46
C PHE A 4 -11.67 -18.81 15.76
N ILE A 5 -11.34 -20.04 15.33
CA ILE A 5 -10.11 -20.34 14.58
C ILE A 5 -10.07 -19.57 13.26
N LYS A 6 -11.17 -19.54 12.49
CA LYS A 6 -11.25 -18.77 11.24
C LYS A 6 -11.07 -17.26 11.45
N SER A 7 -11.72 -16.70 12.47
CA SER A 7 -11.58 -15.28 12.80
C SER A 7 -10.19 -14.95 13.32
N SER A 8 -9.57 -15.84 14.10
CA SER A 8 -8.21 -15.64 14.63
C SER A 8 -7.17 -15.74 13.52
N TYR A 9 -7.27 -16.74 12.64
CA TYR A 9 -6.41 -16.85 11.45
C TYR A 9 -6.48 -15.61 10.57
N PHE A 10 -7.70 -15.12 10.28
CA PHE A 10 -7.88 -13.89 9.52
C PHE A 10 -7.28 -12.68 10.25
N LEU A 11 -7.47 -12.57 11.57
CA LEU A 11 -6.90 -11.47 12.36
C LEU A 11 -5.37 -11.49 12.31
N ILE A 12 -4.74 -12.66 12.45
CA ILE A 12 -3.29 -12.81 12.37
C ILE A 12 -2.78 -12.40 10.98
N MET A 13 -3.43 -12.85 9.91
CA MET A 13 -3.09 -12.42 8.54
C MET A 13 -3.22 -10.90 8.35
N MET A 14 -4.27 -10.28 8.90
CA MET A 14 -4.43 -8.83 8.83
C MET A 14 -3.35 -8.11 9.65
N LEU A 15 -3.05 -8.57 10.86
CA LEU A 15 -1.99 -7.99 11.67
C LEU A 15 -0.64 -8.10 10.96
N PHE A 16 -0.31 -9.26 10.39
CA PHE A 16 0.93 -9.45 9.65
C PHE A 16 1.07 -8.49 8.47
N ILE A 17 0.00 -8.29 7.68
CA ILE A 17 0.04 -7.39 6.51
C ILE A 17 0.07 -5.91 6.91
N TYR A 18 -0.65 -5.52 7.96
CA TYR A 18 -0.80 -4.10 8.33
C TYR A 18 0.17 -3.63 9.43
N ALA A 19 0.87 -4.53 10.12
CA ALA A 19 1.81 -4.15 11.18
C ALA A 19 2.98 -3.30 10.66
N PRO A 20 3.69 -3.66 9.57
CA PRO A 20 4.77 -2.82 9.03
C PRO A 20 4.27 -1.43 8.62
N ILE A 21 3.07 -1.35 8.03
CA ILE A 21 2.45 -0.07 7.66
C ILE A 21 2.14 0.76 8.92
N ALA A 22 1.67 0.11 10.00
CA ALA A 22 1.41 0.81 11.25
C ALA A 22 2.70 1.32 11.91
N VAL A 23 3.78 0.53 11.87
CA VAL A 23 5.12 0.90 12.35
C VAL A 23 5.65 2.10 11.55
N MET A 24 5.62 2.03 10.23
CA MET A 24 5.99 3.14 9.34
C MET A 24 5.19 4.41 9.68
N ILE A 25 3.87 4.30 9.89
CA ILE A 25 3.04 5.46 10.30
C ILE A 25 3.48 6.00 11.65
N THR A 26 3.81 5.15 12.63
CA THR A 26 4.29 5.63 13.93
C THR A 26 5.62 6.36 13.79
N PHE A 27 6.60 5.80 13.09
CA PHE A 27 7.92 6.40 12.90
C PHE A 27 7.91 7.65 12.00
N SER A 28 6.85 7.86 11.20
CA SER A 28 6.65 9.16 10.52
C SER A 28 6.51 10.35 11.47
N PHE A 29 6.16 10.10 12.74
CA PHE A 29 6.07 11.10 13.78
C PHE A 29 7.27 11.08 14.74
N ASN A 30 8.35 10.38 14.41
CA ASN A 30 9.55 10.37 15.25
C ASN A 30 10.22 11.75 15.24
N SER A 31 10.80 12.17 16.35
CA SER A 31 11.59 13.41 16.42
C SER A 31 13.06 13.20 16.04
N GLY A 32 13.57 11.98 16.15
CA GLY A 32 14.95 11.63 15.77
C GLY A 32 15.10 11.31 14.28
N ASN A 33 16.35 11.23 13.83
CA ASN A 33 16.75 10.85 12.47
C ASN A 33 16.64 9.33 12.23
N SER A 34 16.60 8.57 13.31
CA SER A 34 16.48 7.11 13.31
C SER A 34 15.08 6.63 12.91
N VAL A 35 15.02 5.60 12.06
CA VAL A 35 13.81 4.87 11.65
C VAL A 35 13.51 3.68 12.59
N SER A 36 14.45 3.28 13.43
CA SER A 36 14.36 2.13 14.33
C SER A 36 14.11 2.49 15.81
N SER A 37 14.62 3.64 16.28
CA SER A 37 14.55 4.07 17.68
C SER A 37 13.58 5.24 17.90
N TRP A 38 12.71 5.13 18.90
CA TRP A 38 11.73 6.19 19.20
C TRP A 38 12.35 7.27 20.09
N SER A 39 12.63 8.44 19.52
CA SER A 39 13.23 9.58 20.22
C SER A 39 12.20 10.59 20.76
N GLY A 40 10.97 10.59 20.24
CA GLY A 40 9.93 11.55 20.62
C GLY A 40 8.93 11.80 19.51
N PHE A 41 7.93 12.65 19.76
CA PHE A 41 6.90 13.01 18.77
C PHE A 41 7.23 14.33 18.06
N SER A 42 7.27 14.33 16.73
CA SER A 42 7.48 15.51 15.89
C SER A 42 6.67 15.47 14.58
N LEU A 43 6.50 16.64 13.96
CA LEU A 43 5.96 16.79 12.60
C LEU A 43 6.99 17.38 11.62
N SER A 44 8.25 17.54 12.05
CA SER A 44 9.35 18.13 11.27
C SER A 44 9.50 17.46 9.90
N TRP A 45 9.45 16.12 9.86
CA TRP A 45 9.64 15.34 8.63
C TRP A 45 8.62 15.60 7.53
N TYR A 46 7.41 16.03 7.88
CA TYR A 46 6.41 16.45 6.90
C TYR A 46 6.81 17.78 6.22
N SER A 47 7.53 18.66 6.93
CA SER A 47 8.11 19.87 6.36
C SER A 47 9.35 19.54 5.52
N SER A 48 10.24 18.67 6.02
CA SER A 48 11.44 18.23 5.29
C SER A 48 11.09 17.55 3.97
N LEU A 49 10.01 16.75 3.95
CA LEU A 49 9.47 16.15 2.72
C LEU A 49 9.17 17.19 1.64
N ILE A 50 8.56 18.33 2.02
CA ILE A 50 8.16 19.37 1.07
C ILE A 50 9.37 20.19 0.62
N LYS A 51 10.36 20.38 1.49
CA LYS A 51 11.61 21.08 1.16
C LYS A 51 12.51 20.27 0.23
N ASN A 52 12.46 18.94 0.27
CA ASN A 52 13.29 18.08 -0.56
C ASN A 52 12.83 18.14 -2.04
N SER A 53 13.42 19.07 -2.79
CA SER A 53 13.11 19.31 -4.21
C SER A 53 13.28 18.05 -5.07
N PRO A 54 14.39 17.28 -4.97
CA PRO A 54 14.53 16.01 -5.70
C PRO A 54 13.41 14.99 -5.44
N PHE A 55 13.02 14.80 -4.18
CA PHE A 55 11.96 13.85 -3.81
C PHE A 55 10.57 14.30 -4.30
N MET A 56 10.26 15.60 -4.20
CA MET A 56 9.01 16.15 -4.73
C MET A 56 8.90 16.01 -6.27
N LYS A 57 10.02 16.12 -6.97
CA LYS A 57 10.10 15.84 -8.42
C LYS A 57 9.78 14.37 -8.69
N SER A 58 10.34 13.44 -7.93
CA SER A 58 10.10 12.00 -8.14
C SER A 58 8.63 11.59 -7.91
N ILE A 59 7.94 12.20 -6.92
CA ILE A 59 6.49 12.03 -6.71
C ILE A 59 5.70 12.48 -7.95
N THR A 60 6.07 13.62 -8.51
CA THR A 60 5.40 14.18 -9.68
C THR A 60 5.58 13.28 -10.91
N VAL A 61 6.81 12.80 -11.15
CA VAL A 61 7.12 11.84 -12.23
C VAL A 61 6.30 10.57 -12.07
N SER A 62 6.25 9.99 -10.85
CA SER A 62 5.53 8.74 -10.57
C SER A 62 4.04 8.87 -10.85
N LEU A 63 3.40 9.93 -10.34
CA LEU A 63 1.98 10.18 -10.58
C LEU A 63 1.69 10.41 -12.06
N PHE A 64 2.53 11.17 -12.76
CA PHE A 64 2.37 11.46 -14.17
C PHE A 64 2.51 10.20 -15.03
N VAL A 65 3.58 9.43 -14.84
CA VAL A 65 3.82 8.16 -15.55
C VAL A 65 2.70 7.18 -15.28
N ALA A 66 2.31 6.98 -14.02
CA ALA A 66 1.22 6.06 -13.65
C ALA A 66 -0.12 6.45 -14.27
N MET A 67 -0.43 7.75 -14.34
CA MET A 67 -1.67 8.22 -14.93
C MET A 67 -1.67 8.07 -16.46
N VAL A 68 -0.59 8.48 -17.14
CA VAL A 68 -0.47 8.42 -18.60
C VAL A 68 -0.40 6.97 -19.08
N SER A 69 0.44 6.14 -18.45
CA SER A 69 0.59 4.72 -18.78
C SER A 69 -0.75 3.98 -18.61
N THR A 70 -1.51 4.28 -17.55
CA THR A 70 -2.84 3.71 -17.32
C THR A 70 -3.82 4.11 -18.41
N LEU A 71 -3.89 5.39 -18.78
CA LEU A 71 -4.81 5.87 -19.81
C LEU A 71 -4.52 5.23 -21.18
N ILE A 72 -3.26 5.16 -21.57
CA ILE A 72 -2.83 4.53 -22.83
C ILE A 72 -3.10 3.02 -22.79
N SER A 73 -2.79 2.36 -21.67
CA SER A 73 -3.02 0.92 -21.50
C SER A 73 -4.50 0.55 -21.53
N LEU A 74 -5.36 1.36 -20.93
CA LEU A 74 -6.81 1.19 -21.02
C LEU A 74 -7.28 1.33 -22.47
N LEU A 75 -6.77 2.31 -23.22
CA LEU A 75 -7.13 2.49 -24.63
C LEU A 75 -6.72 1.26 -25.46
N ILE A 76 -5.44 0.87 -25.39
CA ILE A 76 -4.88 -0.25 -26.15
C ILE A 76 -5.52 -1.57 -25.72
N GLY A 77 -5.61 -1.83 -24.42
CA GLY A 77 -6.20 -3.03 -23.86
C GLY A 77 -7.69 -3.17 -24.19
N MET A 78 -8.46 -2.08 -24.16
CA MET A 78 -9.86 -2.11 -24.60
C MET A 78 -10.00 -2.42 -26.09
N MET A 79 -9.13 -1.86 -26.93
CA MET A 79 -9.09 -2.18 -28.36
C MET A 79 -8.75 -3.66 -28.57
N ALA A 80 -7.76 -4.19 -27.84
CA ALA A 80 -7.38 -5.59 -27.87
C ALA A 80 -8.55 -6.49 -27.44
N VAL A 81 -9.22 -6.21 -26.32
CA VAL A 81 -10.38 -6.99 -25.83
C VAL A 81 -11.52 -7.02 -26.85
N VAL A 82 -11.84 -5.88 -27.47
CA VAL A 82 -12.87 -5.82 -28.52
C VAL A 82 -12.47 -6.63 -29.76
N GLY A 83 -11.19 -6.68 -30.11
CA GLY A 83 -10.65 -7.52 -31.19
C GLY A 83 -10.69 -9.02 -30.85
N LEU A 84 -10.18 -9.39 -29.68
CA LEU A 84 -10.09 -10.76 -29.19
C LEU A 84 -11.46 -11.44 -29.09
N THR A 85 -12.52 -10.69 -28.75
CA THR A 85 -13.89 -11.22 -28.68
C THR A 85 -14.52 -11.53 -30.05
N LYS A 86 -13.93 -11.06 -31.16
CA LYS A 86 -14.44 -11.30 -32.52
C LYS A 86 -13.76 -12.47 -33.23
N ILE A 87 -12.59 -12.89 -32.79
CA ILE A 87 -11.84 -13.98 -33.42
C ILE A 87 -12.17 -15.34 -32.78
N ARG A 88 -11.73 -16.44 -33.42
CA ARG A 88 -11.96 -17.80 -32.89
C ARG A 88 -11.26 -17.98 -31.54
N LYS A 89 -11.91 -18.65 -30.60
CA LYS A 89 -11.42 -18.83 -29.21
C LYS A 89 -9.95 -19.30 -29.13
N ARG A 90 -9.55 -20.32 -29.89
CA ARG A 90 -8.16 -20.81 -29.91
C ARG A 90 -7.14 -19.73 -30.32
N SER A 91 -7.49 -18.90 -31.30
CA SER A 91 -6.62 -17.80 -31.75
C SER A 91 -6.59 -16.67 -30.73
N ALA A 92 -7.73 -16.34 -30.11
CA ALA A 92 -7.78 -15.38 -29.01
C ALA A 92 -6.91 -15.83 -27.83
N ASP A 93 -7.01 -17.10 -27.43
CA ASP A 93 -6.23 -17.65 -26.32
C ASP A 93 -4.72 -17.56 -26.60
N ASN A 94 -4.27 -17.78 -27.84
CA ASN A 94 -2.86 -17.62 -28.22
C ASN A 94 -2.39 -16.17 -28.15
N TRP A 95 -3.18 -15.21 -28.64
CA TRP A 95 -2.86 -13.79 -28.54
C TRP A 95 -2.81 -13.31 -27.09
N VAL A 96 -3.71 -13.80 -26.24
CA VAL A 96 -3.68 -13.51 -24.79
C VAL A 96 -2.41 -14.07 -24.15
N ARG A 97 -1.94 -15.26 -24.54
CA ARG A 97 -0.67 -15.81 -24.05
C ARG A 97 0.51 -14.93 -24.43
N ILE A 98 0.57 -14.47 -25.69
CA ILE A 98 1.64 -13.56 -26.16
C ILE A 98 1.58 -12.25 -25.40
N ALA A 99 0.40 -11.65 -25.27
CA ALA A 99 0.22 -10.39 -24.54
C ALA A 99 0.70 -10.51 -23.09
N ASN A 100 0.44 -11.65 -22.44
CA ASN A 100 0.78 -11.85 -21.03
C ASN A 100 2.25 -12.26 -20.76
N ILE A 101 3.14 -12.30 -21.76
CA ILE A 101 4.57 -12.63 -21.55
C ILE A 101 5.21 -11.74 -20.47
N PRO A 102 5.03 -10.39 -20.47
CA PRO A 102 5.61 -9.54 -19.43
C PRO A 102 5.13 -9.87 -18.01
N LEU A 103 3.93 -10.43 -17.85
CA LEU A 103 3.36 -10.78 -16.55
C LEU A 103 3.87 -12.12 -16.00
N VAL A 104 4.44 -12.96 -16.88
CA VAL A 104 4.97 -14.29 -16.51
C VAL A 104 6.48 -14.24 -16.27
N ASN A 105 7.18 -13.34 -16.96
CA ASN A 105 8.63 -13.16 -16.78
C ASN A 105 8.92 -12.42 -15.47
N ALA A 106 10.14 -12.61 -14.94
CA ALA A 106 10.65 -11.74 -13.89
C ALA A 106 10.79 -10.30 -14.43
N ASP A 107 10.50 -9.31 -13.59
CA ASP A 107 10.50 -7.89 -13.99
C ASP A 107 11.85 -7.45 -14.56
N VAL A 108 12.97 -7.97 -14.02
CA VAL A 108 14.33 -7.70 -14.52
C VAL A 108 14.51 -8.14 -15.96
N ILE A 109 13.97 -9.30 -16.35
CA ILE A 109 14.07 -9.81 -17.72
C ILE A 109 13.29 -8.89 -18.68
N THR A 110 12.10 -8.45 -18.25
CA THR A 110 11.29 -7.50 -19.02
C THR A 110 12.00 -6.16 -19.15
N ALA A 111 12.60 -5.66 -18.07
CA ALA A 111 13.32 -4.39 -18.03
C ALA A 111 14.54 -4.40 -18.97
N VAL A 112 15.42 -5.39 -18.85
CA VAL A 112 16.62 -5.54 -19.71
C VAL A 112 16.20 -5.76 -21.17
N GLY A 113 15.16 -6.56 -21.42
CA GLY A 113 14.64 -6.77 -22.77
C GLY A 113 14.12 -5.50 -23.43
N LEU A 114 13.40 -4.65 -22.67
CA LEU A 114 12.92 -3.36 -23.15
C LEU A 114 14.06 -2.36 -23.34
N MET A 115 15.02 -2.33 -22.42
CA MET A 115 16.23 -1.51 -22.53
C MET A 115 16.99 -1.84 -23.83
N LEU A 116 17.29 -3.12 -24.08
CA LEU A 116 17.94 -3.57 -25.31
C LEU A 116 17.13 -3.21 -26.56
N LEU A 117 15.80 -3.36 -26.50
CA LEU A 117 14.92 -2.97 -27.60
C LEU A 117 15.01 -1.47 -27.90
N PHE A 118 15.03 -0.61 -26.88
CA PHE A 118 15.13 0.84 -27.04
C PHE A 118 16.49 1.26 -27.57
N VAL A 119 17.57 0.64 -27.09
CA VAL A 119 18.93 0.84 -27.62
C VAL A 119 18.99 0.45 -29.10
N LEU A 120 18.52 -0.75 -29.46
CA LEU A 120 18.50 -1.21 -30.86
C LEU A 120 17.61 -0.35 -31.76
N ALA A 121 16.56 0.25 -31.21
CA ALA A 121 15.69 1.19 -31.91
C ALA A 121 16.27 2.62 -32.02
N GLY A 122 17.42 2.89 -31.38
CA GLY A 122 18.04 4.22 -31.33
C GLY A 122 17.22 5.25 -30.53
N LEU A 123 16.41 4.80 -29.57
CA LEU A 123 15.60 5.67 -28.72
C LEU A 123 16.44 6.17 -27.55
N LYS A 124 16.45 7.49 -27.33
CA LYS A 124 17.02 8.08 -26.12
C LYS A 124 16.13 7.77 -24.92
N PHE A 125 16.76 7.38 -23.81
CA PHE A 125 16.07 7.07 -22.57
C PHE A 125 15.49 8.34 -21.95
N GLY A 126 14.26 8.25 -21.45
CA GLY A 126 13.54 9.36 -20.86
C GLY A 126 12.07 9.03 -20.65
N ILE A 127 11.24 10.06 -20.56
CA ILE A 127 9.82 9.87 -20.24
C ILE A 127 9.06 9.02 -21.26
N ILE A 128 9.44 9.08 -22.55
CA ILE A 128 8.76 8.33 -23.60
C ILE A 128 9.05 6.83 -23.48
N THR A 129 10.32 6.45 -23.29
CA THR A 129 10.72 5.05 -23.09
C THR A 129 10.14 4.51 -21.80
N LEU A 130 10.12 5.32 -20.73
CA LEU A 130 9.48 4.98 -19.46
C LEU A 130 7.98 4.70 -19.62
N ILE A 131 7.22 5.63 -20.22
CA ILE A 131 5.78 5.42 -20.45
C ILE A 131 5.54 4.21 -21.36
N ALA A 132 6.33 4.03 -22.42
CA ALA A 132 6.20 2.90 -23.33
C ALA A 132 6.44 1.57 -22.61
N ALA A 133 7.47 1.50 -21.76
CA ALA A 133 7.77 0.34 -20.93
C ALA A 133 6.60 0.03 -19.98
N HIS A 134 6.05 1.06 -19.32
CA HIS A 134 4.91 0.88 -18.42
C HIS A 134 3.63 0.46 -19.13
N VAL A 135 3.39 0.97 -20.34
CA VAL A 135 2.26 0.53 -21.16
C VAL A 135 2.41 -0.95 -21.54
N SER A 136 3.62 -1.41 -21.82
CA SER A 136 3.88 -2.79 -22.26
C SER A 136 3.43 -3.83 -21.21
N PHE A 137 3.70 -3.58 -19.92
CA PHE A 137 3.29 -4.49 -18.84
C PHE A 137 1.88 -4.20 -18.30
N ASN A 138 1.33 -2.99 -18.52
CA ASN A 138 -0.02 -2.63 -18.08
C ASN A 138 -1.14 -3.13 -19.00
N VAL A 139 -0.92 -3.18 -20.32
CA VAL A 139 -1.91 -3.69 -21.28
C VAL A 139 -2.41 -5.12 -20.92
N PRO A 140 -1.54 -6.07 -20.52
CA PRO A 140 -1.94 -7.38 -20.01
C PRO A 140 -2.93 -7.31 -18.86
N TYR A 141 -2.71 -6.46 -17.85
CA TYR A 141 -3.63 -6.26 -16.72
C TYR A 141 -5.02 -5.82 -17.17
N VAL A 142 -5.10 -4.95 -18.19
CA VAL A 142 -6.39 -4.55 -18.78
C VAL A 142 -7.07 -5.72 -19.48
N ILE A 143 -6.32 -6.51 -20.26
CA ILE A 143 -6.87 -7.66 -21.00
C ILE A 143 -7.41 -8.71 -20.03
N ILE A 144 -6.64 -9.13 -19.03
CA ILE A 144 -7.06 -10.17 -18.07
C ILE A 144 -8.25 -9.73 -17.22
N THR A 145 -8.35 -8.42 -16.95
CA THR A 145 -9.44 -7.86 -16.14
C THR A 145 -10.71 -7.71 -16.96
N VAL A 146 -10.65 -7.15 -18.17
CA VAL A 146 -11.83 -6.78 -18.96
C VAL A 146 -12.33 -7.91 -19.87
N LEU A 147 -11.45 -8.73 -20.45
CA LEU A 147 -11.84 -9.79 -21.40
C LEU A 147 -12.86 -10.79 -20.81
N PRO A 148 -12.71 -11.29 -19.57
CA PRO A 148 -13.69 -12.20 -18.98
C PRO A 148 -15.07 -11.57 -18.80
N PHE A 149 -15.14 -10.26 -18.50
CA PHE A 149 -16.39 -9.52 -18.38
C PHE A 149 -17.04 -9.28 -19.74
N MET A 150 -16.26 -8.90 -20.74
CA MET A 150 -16.75 -8.74 -22.13
C MET A 150 -17.36 -10.05 -22.65
N ASN A 151 -16.73 -11.18 -22.38
CA ASN A 151 -17.24 -12.51 -22.76
C ASN A 151 -18.52 -12.93 -22.02
N ARG A 152 -18.85 -12.29 -20.88
CA ARG A 152 -20.07 -12.56 -20.09
C ARG A 152 -21.26 -11.68 -20.50
N ILE A 153 -21.08 -10.68 -21.36
CA ILE A 153 -22.18 -9.82 -21.81
C ILE A 153 -23.21 -10.67 -22.58
N ASP A 154 -24.49 -10.57 -22.18
CA ASP A 154 -25.57 -11.24 -22.88
C ASP A 154 -25.73 -10.66 -24.30
N LYS A 155 -25.54 -11.52 -25.30
CA LYS A 155 -25.66 -11.18 -26.72
C LYS A 155 -27.04 -10.64 -27.06
N ASN A 156 -28.09 -11.03 -26.34
CA ASN A 156 -29.45 -10.52 -26.54
C ASN A 156 -29.53 -8.99 -26.31
N ILE A 157 -28.70 -8.44 -25.42
CA ILE A 157 -28.66 -6.98 -25.17
C ILE A 157 -28.06 -6.26 -26.38
N LEU A 158 -27.07 -6.87 -27.03
CA LEU A 158 -26.44 -6.34 -28.24
C LEU A 158 -27.39 -6.42 -29.45
N GLU A 159 -28.14 -7.52 -29.58
CA GLU A 159 -29.18 -7.69 -30.60
C GLU A 159 -30.32 -6.70 -30.40
N ALA A 160 -30.81 -6.53 -29.16
CA ALA A 160 -31.85 -5.56 -28.84
C ALA A 160 -31.42 -4.11 -29.16
N SER A 161 -30.15 -3.76 -28.97
CA SER A 161 -29.60 -2.47 -29.38
C SER A 161 -29.71 -2.26 -30.89
N LYS A 162 -29.39 -3.29 -31.68
CA LYS A 162 -29.49 -3.26 -33.15
C LYS A 162 -30.95 -3.21 -33.62
N ASP A 163 -31.84 -3.95 -32.97
CA ASP A 163 -33.29 -3.92 -33.25
C ASP A 163 -33.90 -2.52 -33.03
N LEU A 164 -33.38 -1.77 -32.06
CA LEU A 164 -33.77 -0.37 -31.81
C LEU A 164 -33.10 0.63 -32.78
N GLY A 165 -32.45 0.16 -33.85
CA GLY A 165 -31.76 0.98 -34.85
C GLY A 165 -30.36 1.41 -34.43
N GLY A 166 -29.80 0.85 -33.36
CA GLY A 166 -28.47 1.16 -32.87
C GLY A 166 -27.37 0.63 -33.80
N ASN A 167 -26.57 1.53 -34.38
CA ASN A 167 -25.38 1.13 -35.13
C ASN A 167 -24.27 0.60 -34.20
N GLN A 168 -23.18 0.05 -34.76
CA GLN A 168 -22.11 -0.58 -33.96
C GLN A 168 -21.43 0.40 -32.98
N ARG A 169 -21.20 1.66 -33.40
CA ARG A 169 -20.63 2.71 -32.54
C ARG A 169 -21.60 3.06 -31.40
N GLN A 170 -22.87 3.25 -31.71
CA GLN A 170 -23.91 3.54 -30.72
C GLN A 170 -24.07 2.39 -29.73
N THR A 171 -24.07 1.15 -30.20
CA THR A 171 -24.15 -0.05 -29.35
C THR A 171 -22.93 -0.13 -28.42
N PHE A 172 -21.73 0.16 -28.92
CA PHE A 172 -20.54 0.20 -28.08
C PHE A 172 -20.66 1.25 -26.96
N TYR A 173 -20.85 2.53 -27.32
CA TYR A 173 -20.82 3.62 -26.34
C TYR A 173 -22.05 3.67 -25.42
N LYS A 174 -23.23 3.22 -25.87
CA LYS A 174 -24.47 3.29 -25.07
C LYS A 174 -24.80 2.00 -24.32
N VAL A 175 -24.23 0.87 -24.72
CA VAL A 175 -24.56 -0.45 -24.12
C VAL A 175 -23.31 -1.12 -23.57
N VAL A 176 -22.30 -1.37 -24.40
CA VAL A 176 -21.10 -2.13 -23.99
C VAL A 176 -20.27 -1.36 -22.97
N LEU A 177 -19.89 -0.12 -23.29
CA LEU A 177 -19.01 0.69 -22.45
C LEU A 177 -19.61 0.95 -21.05
N PRO A 178 -20.90 1.31 -20.88
CA PRO A 178 -21.52 1.45 -19.55
C PRO A 178 -21.54 0.14 -18.75
N ILE A 179 -21.72 -1.01 -19.41
CA ILE A 179 -21.68 -2.33 -18.76
C ILE A 179 -20.25 -2.65 -18.29
N LEU A 180 -19.24 -2.31 -19.09
CA LEU A 180 -17.84 -2.55 -18.78
C LEU A 180 -17.23 -1.51 -17.84
N THR A 181 -17.85 -0.34 -17.65
CA THR A 181 -17.29 0.78 -16.87
C THR A 181 -16.78 0.37 -15.47
N PRO A 182 -17.50 -0.44 -14.65
CA PRO A 182 -16.97 -0.85 -13.35
C PRO A 182 -15.69 -1.69 -13.45
N CYS A 183 -15.61 -2.52 -14.49
CA CYS A 183 -14.44 -3.36 -14.77
C CYS A 183 -13.26 -2.52 -15.30
N ILE A 184 -13.54 -1.51 -16.13
CA ILE A 184 -12.54 -0.57 -16.64
C ILE A 184 -11.95 0.26 -15.50
N ILE A 185 -12.78 0.72 -14.55
CA ILE A 185 -12.29 1.43 -13.35
C ILE A 185 -11.40 0.53 -12.51
N THR A 186 -11.76 -0.76 -12.39
CA THR A 186 -10.94 -1.74 -11.65
C THR A 186 -9.60 -1.97 -12.35
N ALA A 187 -9.61 -2.16 -13.67
CA ALA A 187 -8.39 -2.28 -14.47
C ALA A 187 -7.51 -1.03 -14.38
N ALA A 188 -8.13 0.16 -14.40
CA ALA A 188 -7.43 1.44 -14.24
C ALA A 188 -6.70 1.52 -12.90
N ALA A 189 -7.36 1.13 -11.80
CA ALA A 189 -6.77 1.14 -10.48
C ALA A 189 -5.60 0.16 -10.36
N ILE A 190 -5.71 -1.02 -10.98
CA ILE A 190 -4.61 -2.01 -11.03
C ILE A 190 -3.43 -1.45 -11.82
N CYS A 191 -3.65 -0.95 -13.04
CA CYS A 191 -2.57 -0.39 -13.86
C CYS A 191 -1.89 0.81 -13.21
N PHE A 192 -2.67 1.66 -12.54
CA PHE A 192 -2.12 2.79 -11.81
C PHE A 192 -1.24 2.32 -10.66
N ALA A 193 -1.71 1.33 -9.87
CA ALA A 193 -0.93 0.78 -8.75
C ALA A 193 0.38 0.17 -9.24
N MET A 194 0.30 -0.77 -10.19
CA MET A 194 1.48 -1.46 -10.76
C MET A 194 2.45 -0.52 -11.47
N SER A 195 1.99 0.63 -11.96
CA SER A 195 2.87 1.63 -12.57
C SER A 195 3.47 2.59 -11.57
N PHE A 196 2.83 2.79 -10.42
CA PHE A 196 3.27 3.75 -9.43
C PHE A 196 4.32 3.15 -8.50
N ASP A 197 4.25 1.84 -8.26
CA ASP A 197 5.18 1.10 -7.40
C ASP A 197 6.41 0.54 -8.13
N ASP A 198 6.40 0.47 -9.46
CA ASP A 198 7.48 -0.13 -10.24
C ASP A 198 8.83 0.59 -10.03
N PHE A 199 9.82 -0.20 -9.60
CA PHE A 199 11.22 0.20 -9.51
C PHE A 199 12.01 -0.34 -10.71
N ILE A 200 11.93 -1.65 -10.96
CA ILE A 200 12.88 -2.36 -11.82
C ILE A 200 12.79 -1.88 -13.26
N ILE A 201 11.59 -1.82 -13.84
CA ILE A 201 11.44 -1.42 -15.25
C ILE A 201 11.78 0.08 -15.39
N SER A 202 11.39 0.89 -14.42
CA SER A 202 11.68 2.31 -14.35
C SER A 202 13.18 2.60 -14.31
N TYR A 203 13.94 1.86 -13.50
CA TYR A 203 15.39 2.00 -13.37
C TYR A 203 16.11 1.83 -14.71
N PHE A 204 15.77 0.79 -15.47
CA PHE A 204 16.44 0.48 -16.74
C PHE A 204 15.89 1.26 -17.95
N THR A 205 14.69 1.82 -17.88
CA THR A 205 14.03 2.46 -19.03
C THR A 205 13.76 3.96 -18.87
N GLY A 206 13.96 4.50 -17.67
CA GLY A 206 13.66 5.89 -17.30
C GLY A 206 14.69 6.92 -17.73
N GLY A 207 15.97 6.54 -17.89
CA GLY A 207 17.05 7.52 -18.06
C GLY A 207 17.08 8.47 -16.86
N GLY A 208 17.12 9.80 -17.11
CA GLY A 208 17.06 10.81 -16.06
C GLY A 208 15.67 11.09 -15.49
N GLN A 209 14.71 10.17 -15.63
CA GLN A 209 13.39 10.26 -15.03
C GLN A 209 13.34 9.38 -13.79
N THR A 210 13.56 9.99 -12.63
CA THR A 210 13.53 9.31 -11.34
C THR A 210 12.11 9.28 -10.81
N ASN A 211 11.53 8.08 -10.66
CA ASN A 211 10.27 7.92 -9.93
C ASN A 211 10.54 7.69 -8.44
N VAL A 212 9.49 7.63 -7.61
CA VAL A 212 9.61 7.50 -6.15
C VAL A 212 10.31 6.21 -5.79
N SER A 213 9.96 5.09 -6.43
CA SER A 213 10.56 3.79 -6.13
C SER A 213 12.05 3.77 -6.44
N THR A 214 12.47 4.32 -7.59
CA THR A 214 13.88 4.49 -7.93
C THR A 214 14.59 5.38 -6.94
N PHE A 215 14.01 6.53 -6.58
CA PHE A 215 14.62 7.45 -5.62
C PHE A 215 14.85 6.79 -4.26
N ILE A 216 13.85 6.06 -3.74
CA ILE A 216 13.96 5.36 -2.46
C ILE A 216 15.01 4.26 -2.55
N TYR A 217 15.03 3.48 -3.63
CA TYR A 217 15.99 2.38 -3.77
C TYR A 217 17.44 2.84 -3.94
N THR A 218 17.68 3.97 -4.63
CA THR A 218 19.03 4.53 -4.81
C THR A 218 19.51 5.37 -3.63
N ALA A 219 18.66 5.60 -2.62
CA ALA A 219 19.06 6.29 -1.41
C ALA A 219 19.85 5.33 -0.52
N LYS A 220 21.09 5.69 -0.18
CA LYS A 220 21.95 4.89 0.72
C LYS A 220 21.32 4.77 2.11
N ARG A 221 20.65 5.83 2.59
CA ARG A 221 19.99 5.87 3.91
C ARG A 221 18.47 6.10 3.82
N MET A 222 17.70 5.33 4.60
CA MET A 222 16.25 5.55 4.74
C MET A 222 15.98 6.75 5.64
N GLN A 223 15.53 7.85 5.05
CA GLN A 223 15.23 9.07 5.79
C GLN A 223 13.79 9.08 6.32
N PRO A 224 13.50 9.58 7.55
CA PRO A 224 12.16 9.56 8.13
C PRO A 224 11.09 10.32 7.33
N TYR A 225 11.48 11.26 6.45
CA TYR A 225 10.53 11.90 5.53
C TYR A 225 9.89 10.91 4.54
N ILE A 226 10.53 9.77 4.25
CA ILE A 226 9.96 8.69 3.42
C ILE A 226 8.77 8.05 4.15
N ASN A 227 8.86 7.85 5.46
CA ASN A 227 7.74 7.37 6.29
C ASN A 227 6.59 8.39 6.33
N ALA A 228 6.89 9.69 6.37
CA ALA A 228 5.90 10.75 6.26
C ALA A 228 5.15 10.70 4.92
N PHE A 229 5.87 10.48 3.82
CA PHE A 229 5.27 10.26 2.50
C PHE A 229 4.35 9.03 2.48
N GLY A 230 4.83 7.88 2.98
CA GLY A 230 4.03 6.66 3.06
C GLY A 230 2.76 6.87 3.89
N THR A 231 2.83 7.63 4.98
CA THR A 231 1.68 7.98 5.82
C THR A 231 0.67 8.84 5.07
N LEU A 232 1.13 9.84 4.31
CA LEU A 232 0.27 10.67 3.46
C LEU A 232 -0.40 9.86 2.35
N LEU A 233 0.31 8.89 1.77
CA LEU A 233 -0.22 7.98 0.75
C LEU A 233 -1.35 7.12 1.34
N VAL A 234 -1.11 6.47 2.48
CA VAL A 234 -2.12 5.67 3.19
C VAL A 234 -3.33 6.53 3.59
N ALA A 235 -3.09 7.72 4.14
CA ALA A 235 -4.15 8.66 4.48
C ALA A 235 -5.00 9.05 3.26
N SER A 236 -4.35 9.28 2.10
CA SER A 236 -5.01 9.59 0.84
C SER A 236 -5.89 8.43 0.34
N ILE A 237 -5.40 7.20 0.40
CA ILE A 237 -6.18 6.00 0.04
C ILE A 237 -7.40 5.86 0.96
N ILE A 238 -7.20 5.97 2.28
CA ILE A 238 -8.28 5.90 3.27
C ILE A 238 -9.33 6.99 2.99
N PHE A 239 -8.89 8.21 2.71
CA PHE A 239 -9.76 9.33 2.39
C PHE A 239 -10.60 9.07 1.14
N ILE A 240 -9.99 8.58 0.05
CA ILE A 240 -10.69 8.20 -1.19
C ILE A 240 -11.73 7.10 -0.92
N VAL A 241 -11.36 6.06 -0.16
CA VAL A 241 -12.26 4.95 0.18
C VAL A 241 -13.43 5.42 1.05
N LEU A 242 -13.18 6.29 2.03
CA LEU A 242 -14.22 6.87 2.88
C LEU A 242 -15.20 7.72 2.07
N ILE A 243 -14.70 8.60 1.19
CA ILE A 243 -15.55 9.40 0.30
C ILE A 243 -16.40 8.49 -0.60
N TRP A 244 -15.78 7.48 -1.22
CA TRP A 244 -16.51 6.53 -2.07
C TRP A 244 -17.63 5.83 -1.30
N ASN A 245 -17.33 5.36 -0.09
CA ASN A 245 -18.32 4.72 0.78
C ASN A 245 -19.44 5.68 1.18
N ILE A 246 -19.13 6.93 1.55
CA ILE A 246 -20.12 7.96 1.88
C ILE A 246 -21.05 8.24 0.68
N ILE A 247 -20.48 8.37 -0.53
CA ILE A 247 -21.25 8.57 -1.77
C ILE A 247 -22.16 7.38 -2.02
N GLN A 248 -21.66 6.15 -1.91
CA GLN A 248 -22.45 4.93 -2.12
C GLN A 248 -23.60 4.82 -1.10
N ILE A 249 -23.33 5.09 0.18
CA ILE A 249 -24.35 5.12 1.24
C ILE A 249 -25.41 6.18 0.94
N SER A 250 -25.01 7.38 0.49
CA SER A 250 -25.95 8.46 0.13
C SER A 250 -26.83 8.10 -1.07
N LEU A 251 -26.26 7.44 -2.09
CA LEU A 251 -26.99 6.96 -3.26
C LEU A 251 -27.97 5.83 -2.90
N GLN A 252 -27.55 4.87 -2.08
CA GLN A 252 -28.41 3.79 -1.59
C GLN A 252 -29.58 4.33 -0.77
N ARG A 253 -29.30 5.22 0.20
CA ARG A 253 -30.34 5.91 0.99
C ARG A 253 -31.33 6.65 0.10
N SER A 254 -30.85 7.34 -0.94
CA SER A 254 -31.73 8.04 -1.88
C SER A 254 -32.66 7.10 -2.65
N LYS A 255 -32.18 5.92 -3.07
CA LYS A 255 -32.99 4.88 -3.73
C LYS A 255 -34.02 4.29 -2.77
N GLU A 256 -33.63 3.99 -1.54
CA GLU A 256 -34.52 3.47 -0.50
C GLU A 256 -35.62 4.46 -0.15
N ILE A 257 -35.29 5.74 0.04
CA ILE A 257 -36.27 6.81 0.28
C ILE A 257 -37.26 6.88 -0.88
N LYS A 258 -36.78 6.87 -2.13
CA LYS A 258 -37.65 6.88 -3.31
C LYS A 258 -38.62 5.69 -3.31
N HIS A 259 -38.14 4.49 -2.93
CA HIS A 259 -38.97 3.29 -2.84
C HIS A 259 -39.99 3.36 -1.71
N GLN A 260 -39.59 3.83 -0.53
CA GLN A 260 -40.48 4.03 0.62
C GLN A 260 -41.58 5.04 0.29
N ILE A 261 -41.24 6.15 -0.37
CA ILE A 261 -42.22 7.16 -0.81
C ILE A 261 -43.19 6.57 -1.84
N LYS A 262 -42.70 5.78 -2.81
CA LYS A 262 -43.56 5.10 -3.79
C LYS A 262 -44.59 4.18 -3.12
N LYS A 263 -44.22 3.52 -2.03
CA LYS A 263 -45.11 2.67 -1.23
C LYS A 263 -45.95 3.42 -0.20
N GLY A 264 -45.71 4.72 -0.02
CA GLY A 264 -46.32 5.52 1.06
C GLY A 264 -45.72 5.25 2.44
N GLU A 265 -44.70 4.40 2.58
CA GLU A 265 -44.12 3.97 3.86
C GLU A 265 -43.16 4.97 4.51
N TYR A 266 -42.80 6.04 3.80
CA TYR A 266 -41.79 7.00 4.25
C TYR A 266 -42.24 7.77 5.50
N LYS A 267 -41.48 7.65 6.59
CA LYS A 267 -41.77 8.25 7.91
C LYS A 267 -43.12 7.87 8.56
N ILE A 268 -43.84 6.85 8.06
CA ILE A 268 -45.14 6.40 8.63
C ILE A 268 -45.07 6.17 10.14
N LYS A 269 -44.02 5.52 10.64
CA LYS A 269 -43.88 5.23 12.08
C LYS A 269 -43.79 6.50 12.93
N LEU A 270 -43.15 7.54 12.40
CA LEU A 270 -43.01 8.82 13.08
C LEU A 270 -44.34 9.58 13.07
N ILE A 271 -45.02 9.61 11.92
CA ILE A 271 -46.34 10.22 11.74
C ILE A 271 -47.34 9.57 12.72
N SER A 272 -47.47 8.25 12.67
CA SER A 272 -48.36 7.49 13.56
C SER A 272 -48.04 7.69 15.04
N LYS A 273 -46.75 7.85 15.40
CA LYS A 273 -46.38 8.16 16.78
C LYS A 273 -46.89 9.54 17.21
N ILE A 274 -46.72 10.56 16.37
CA ILE A 274 -47.18 11.93 16.67
C ILE A 274 -48.71 11.98 16.72
N GLU A 275 -49.40 11.34 15.79
CA GLU A 275 -50.88 11.24 15.79
C GLU A 275 -51.41 10.58 17.06
N ASN A 276 -50.77 9.49 17.52
CA ASN A 276 -51.14 8.84 18.77
C ASN A 276 -50.91 9.74 20.00
N GLU A 277 -49.84 10.53 20.01
CA GLU A 277 -49.58 11.52 21.06
C GLU A 277 -50.63 12.65 21.06
N ILE A 278 -51.00 13.17 19.88
CA ILE A 278 -52.09 14.15 19.70
C ILE A 278 -53.40 13.58 20.21
N LYS A 279 -53.78 12.37 19.79
CA LYS A 279 -54.99 11.69 20.24
C LYS A 279 -55.04 11.49 21.75
N TYR A 280 -53.89 11.20 22.37
CA TYR A 280 -53.78 11.10 23.82
C TYR A 280 -54.01 12.45 24.52
N LEU A 281 -53.41 13.54 24.02
CA LEU A 281 -53.59 14.89 24.58
C LEU A 281 -55.04 15.37 24.42
N GLN A 282 -55.66 15.16 23.25
CA GLN A 282 -57.08 15.44 23.02
C GLN A 282 -57.98 14.64 23.98
N SER A 283 -57.66 13.37 24.22
CA SER A 283 -58.37 12.55 25.21
C SER A 283 -58.20 13.05 26.65
N CYS A 284 -57.06 13.67 26.99
CA CYS A 284 -56.86 14.25 28.32
C CYS A 284 -57.71 15.51 28.50
N LEU A 285 -57.84 16.34 27.47
CA LEU A 285 -58.69 17.53 27.47
C LEU A 285 -60.18 17.17 27.56
N SER A 286 -60.65 16.21 26.75
CA SER A 286 -62.08 15.86 26.71
C SER A 286 -62.57 15.14 27.96
N THR A 287 -61.70 14.41 28.66
CA THR A 287 -62.08 13.65 29.86
C THR A 287 -61.71 14.34 31.17
N GLY A 288 -60.93 15.43 31.13
CA GLY A 288 -60.37 16.07 32.33
C GLY A 288 -59.45 15.15 33.15
N THR A 289 -58.97 14.06 32.57
CA THR A 289 -58.14 13.05 33.26
C THR A 289 -56.83 12.79 32.52
N ARG A 290 -55.75 12.56 33.25
CA ARG A 290 -54.46 12.09 32.73
C ARG A 290 -54.17 10.67 33.17
N THR A 291 -53.43 9.91 32.37
CA THR A 291 -52.93 8.61 32.83
C THR A 291 -51.72 8.79 33.74
N GLN A 292 -51.83 8.31 34.98
CA GLN A 292 -50.73 8.27 35.94
C GLN A 292 -50.22 6.83 36.07
N LYS A 293 -48.89 6.70 36.02
CA LYS A 293 -48.22 5.41 36.22
C LYS A 293 -48.10 5.11 37.71
N THR A 294 -48.39 3.88 38.12
CA THR A 294 -48.24 3.43 39.51
C THR A 294 -46.79 3.53 40.00
N LYS A 295 -46.60 3.86 41.28
CA LYS A 295 -45.29 3.81 41.97
C LYS A 295 -44.94 2.41 42.49
N ASN A 296 -45.88 1.45 42.43
CA ASN A 296 -45.65 0.08 42.91
C ASN A 296 -44.69 -0.67 41.98
N LEU A 297 -43.46 -0.93 42.47
CA LEU A 297 -42.39 -1.56 41.72
C LEU A 297 -42.77 -2.97 41.22
N LYS A 298 -43.49 -3.75 42.03
CA LYS A 298 -43.92 -5.12 41.69
C LYS A 298 -44.83 -5.14 40.45
N LEU A 299 -45.81 -4.24 40.39
CA LEU A 299 -46.70 -4.11 39.21
C LEU A 299 -45.93 -3.65 37.96
N LEU A 300 -44.93 -2.77 38.12
CA LEU A 300 -44.09 -2.31 37.02
C LEU A 300 -43.20 -3.42 36.46
N VAL A 301 -42.59 -4.23 37.33
CA VAL A 301 -41.78 -5.39 36.95
C VAL A 301 -42.65 -6.42 36.24
N GLN A 302 -43.84 -6.73 36.77
CA GLN A 302 -44.79 -7.65 36.13
C GLN A 302 -45.22 -7.16 34.74
N TYR A 303 -45.53 -5.87 34.58
CA TYR A 303 -45.87 -5.29 33.27
C TYR A 303 -44.69 -5.34 32.28
N LYS A 304 -43.47 -5.01 32.71
CA LYS A 304 -42.27 -5.13 31.86
C LYS A 304 -41.96 -6.58 31.49
N MET A 305 -42.09 -7.52 32.43
CA MET A 305 -41.90 -8.96 32.21
C MET A 305 -42.93 -9.52 31.23
N LEU A 306 -44.21 -9.16 31.36
CA LEU A 306 -45.25 -9.52 30.38
C LEU A 306 -44.93 -9.00 28.98
N ARG A 307 -44.46 -7.74 28.88
CA ARG A 307 -44.06 -7.14 27.61
C ARG A 307 -42.83 -7.84 27.01
N LEU A 308 -41.88 -8.27 27.84
CA LEU A 308 -40.72 -9.07 27.44
C LEU A 308 -41.14 -10.47 26.98
N GLN A 309 -42.03 -11.15 27.71
CA GLN A 309 -42.58 -12.46 27.34
C GLN A 309 -43.31 -12.40 26.00
N ILE A 310 -44.15 -11.38 25.76
CA ILE A 310 -44.78 -11.16 24.45
C ILE A 310 -43.73 -10.92 23.36
N ARG A 311 -42.69 -10.13 23.67
CA ARG A 311 -41.59 -9.89 22.73
C ARG A 311 -40.83 -11.17 22.40
N LEU A 312 -40.58 -12.03 23.38
CA LEU A 312 -39.92 -13.33 23.21
C LEU A 312 -40.80 -14.33 22.45
N LEU A 313 -42.11 -14.37 22.73
CA LEU A 313 -43.09 -15.18 21.97
C LEU A 313 -43.18 -14.74 20.51
N ASN A 314 -43.10 -13.44 20.26
CA ASN A 314 -43.02 -12.88 18.91
C ASN A 314 -41.64 -13.08 18.25
N ASN A 315 -40.60 -13.48 19.00
CA ASN A 315 -39.25 -13.59 18.47
C ASN A 315 -38.85 -15.03 18.10
N LYS A 316 -38.24 -15.10 16.91
CA LYS A 316 -37.48 -16.18 16.27
C LYS A 316 -38.10 -17.58 16.11
N ASP A 317 -38.53 -18.33 17.12
CA ASP A 317 -38.73 -19.78 16.90
C ASP A 317 -40.05 -20.16 16.19
N ASN A 318 -41.19 -19.60 16.61
CA ASN A 318 -42.47 -19.89 15.95
C ASN A 318 -42.61 -19.17 14.60
N ASN A 319 -42.14 -17.91 14.50
CA ASN A 319 -42.14 -17.18 13.24
C ASN A 319 -41.21 -17.80 12.18
N LYS A 320 -40.08 -18.40 12.58
CA LYS A 320 -39.22 -19.16 11.68
C LYS A 320 -39.87 -20.47 11.21
N LYS A 321 -40.60 -21.17 12.09
CA LYS A 321 -41.37 -22.36 11.71
C LYS A 321 -42.52 -22.02 10.75
N ILE A 322 -43.27 -20.95 11.02
CA ILE A 322 -44.35 -20.45 10.15
C ILE A 322 -43.76 -20.05 8.78
N SER A 323 -42.73 -19.21 8.75
CA SER A 323 -42.08 -18.77 7.51
C SER A 323 -41.52 -19.94 6.69
N LYS A 324 -40.93 -20.95 7.35
CA LYS A 324 -40.45 -22.17 6.67
C LYS A 324 -41.61 -22.98 6.06
N LEU A 325 -42.74 -23.08 6.76
CA LEU A 325 -43.93 -23.77 6.26
C LEU A 325 -44.63 -22.98 5.15
N GLU A 326 -44.65 -21.64 5.20
CA GLU A 326 -45.16 -20.77 4.14
C GLU A 326 -44.32 -20.88 2.87
N TRP A 327 -42.99 -20.84 3.00
CA TRP A 327 -42.08 -21.09 1.88
C TRP A 327 -42.30 -22.48 1.28
N LYS A 328 -42.42 -23.51 2.13
CA LYS A 328 -42.68 -24.88 1.68
C LYS A 328 -44.04 -25.02 0.98
N LYS A 329 -45.09 -24.36 1.48
CA LYS A 329 -46.41 -24.28 0.84
C LYS A 329 -46.29 -23.66 -0.56
N GLU A 330 -45.58 -22.55 -0.69
CA GLU A 330 -45.43 -21.85 -1.97
C GLU A 330 -44.62 -22.67 -2.98
N LEU A 331 -43.53 -23.30 -2.53
CA LEU A 331 -42.73 -24.21 -3.34
C LEU A 331 -43.59 -25.35 -3.92
N ILE A 332 -44.30 -26.09 -3.07
CA ILE A 332 -45.16 -27.21 -3.50
C ILE A 332 -46.30 -26.71 -4.41
N SER A 333 -46.89 -25.55 -4.09
CA SER A 333 -47.94 -24.93 -4.92
C SER A 333 -47.41 -24.50 -6.29
N SER A 334 -46.14 -24.08 -6.39
CA SER A 334 -45.49 -23.75 -7.65
C SER A 334 -45.27 -24.98 -8.52
N GLU A 335 -44.84 -26.10 -7.94
CA GLU A 335 -44.66 -27.39 -8.64
C GLU A 335 -46.00 -27.88 -9.22
N ILE A 336 -47.08 -27.86 -8.43
CA ILE A 336 -48.43 -28.22 -8.88
C ILE A 336 -48.90 -27.31 -10.03
N ARG A 337 -48.61 -26.00 -9.95
CA ARG A 337 -48.95 -25.06 -11.03
C ARG A 337 -48.18 -25.35 -12.31
N VAL A 338 -46.91 -25.75 -12.21
CA VAL A 338 -46.08 -26.12 -13.38
C VAL A 338 -46.67 -27.34 -14.09
N GLU A 339 -47.01 -28.41 -13.35
CA GLU A 339 -47.64 -29.60 -13.92
C GLU A 339 -48.96 -29.24 -14.65
N LYS A 340 -49.86 -28.47 -14.02
CA LYS A 340 -51.10 -27.98 -14.66
C LYS A 340 -50.86 -27.10 -15.88
N ARG A 341 -49.75 -26.35 -15.87
CA ARG A 341 -49.38 -25.44 -16.96
C ARG A 341 -48.97 -26.23 -18.20
N TYR A 342 -48.39 -27.42 -18.08
CA TYR A 342 -48.08 -28.28 -19.23
C TYR A 342 -49.33 -28.63 -20.03
N PHE A 343 -50.40 -29.11 -19.38
CA PHE A 343 -51.70 -29.36 -20.02
C PHE A 343 -52.28 -28.12 -20.70
N THR A 344 -52.21 -26.97 -20.02
CA THR A 344 -52.74 -25.70 -20.56
C THR A 344 -51.94 -25.22 -21.77
N ILE A 345 -50.61 -25.33 -21.72
CA ILE A 345 -49.72 -24.94 -22.82
C ILE A 345 -49.95 -25.89 -24.00
N PHE A 346 -49.98 -27.20 -23.78
CA PHE A 346 -50.24 -28.20 -24.81
C PHE A 346 -51.54 -27.91 -25.55
N LYS A 347 -52.65 -27.70 -24.82
CA LYS A 347 -53.95 -27.33 -25.41
C LYS A 347 -53.86 -26.05 -26.26
N LYS A 348 -53.20 -25.01 -25.76
CA LYS A 348 -53.02 -23.74 -26.48
C LYS A 348 -52.16 -23.89 -27.75
N LEU A 349 -51.11 -24.69 -27.68
CA LEU A 349 -50.24 -24.95 -28.82
C LEU A 349 -50.99 -25.72 -29.91
N ASN A 350 -51.79 -26.72 -29.55
CA ASN A 350 -52.63 -27.45 -30.51
C ASN A 350 -53.68 -26.54 -31.17
N ILE A 351 -54.37 -25.69 -30.40
CA ILE A 351 -55.30 -24.69 -30.98
C ILE A 351 -54.56 -23.77 -31.96
N LYS A 352 -53.36 -23.30 -31.58
CA LYS A 352 -52.56 -22.41 -32.42
C LYS A 352 -52.05 -23.11 -33.69
N LYS A 353 -51.72 -24.41 -33.60
CA LYS A 353 -51.36 -25.25 -34.75
C LYS A 353 -52.54 -25.31 -35.74
N SER A 354 -53.73 -25.71 -35.28
CA SER A 354 -54.93 -25.77 -36.12
C SER A 354 -55.30 -24.42 -36.76
N GLN A 355 -55.13 -23.31 -36.02
CA GLN A 355 -55.35 -21.97 -36.57
C GLN A 355 -54.35 -21.59 -37.68
N ILE A 356 -53.12 -22.08 -37.61
CA ILE A 356 -52.09 -21.82 -38.63
C ILE A 356 -52.32 -22.72 -39.85
N GLU A 357 -52.69 -23.99 -39.64
CA GLU A 357 -53.07 -24.93 -40.73
C GLU A 357 -54.22 -24.35 -41.56
N LEU A 358 -55.30 -23.90 -40.90
CA LEU A 358 -56.44 -23.23 -41.56
C LEU A 358 -56.05 -21.93 -42.28
N LYS A 359 -54.99 -21.23 -41.85
CA LYS A 359 -54.49 -20.03 -42.54
C LYS A 359 -53.65 -20.37 -43.76
N ILE A 360 -52.90 -21.48 -43.72
CA ILE A 360 -52.12 -21.98 -44.86
C ILE A 360 -53.08 -22.39 -45.98
N GLU A 361 -54.15 -23.14 -45.66
CA GLU A 361 -55.17 -23.58 -46.63
C GLU A 361 -55.83 -22.42 -47.39
N LYS A 362 -55.95 -21.24 -46.76
CA LYS A 362 -56.60 -20.06 -47.35
C LYS A 362 -55.61 -19.09 -48.04
N MET A 363 -54.32 -19.37 -48.02
CA MET A 363 -53.28 -18.48 -48.54
C MET A 363 -52.85 -18.87 -49.96
N THR A 364 -52.65 -17.86 -50.82
CA THR A 364 -52.23 -18.04 -52.23
C THR A 364 -50.74 -17.75 -52.47
N SER A 365 -50.01 -17.22 -51.47
CA SER A 365 -48.60 -16.80 -51.62
C SER A 365 -47.62 -17.88 -51.15
N GLU A 366 -46.91 -18.50 -52.10
CA GLU A 366 -45.98 -19.62 -51.87
C GLU A 366 -44.85 -19.30 -50.87
N LYS A 367 -44.28 -18.09 -50.95
CA LYS A 367 -43.24 -17.62 -50.01
C LYS A 367 -43.76 -17.48 -48.57
N LYS A 368 -45.02 -17.09 -48.39
CA LYS A 368 -45.66 -16.99 -47.06
C LYS A 368 -46.01 -18.37 -46.51
N ILE A 369 -46.52 -19.26 -47.36
CA ILE A 369 -46.81 -20.67 -47.01
C ILE A 369 -45.56 -21.34 -46.43
N LYS A 370 -44.42 -21.29 -47.14
CA LYS A 370 -43.15 -21.87 -46.68
C LYS A 370 -42.66 -21.32 -45.32
N LYS A 371 -42.93 -20.04 -45.04
CA LYS A 371 -42.62 -19.41 -43.75
C LYS A 371 -43.54 -19.91 -42.63
N PHE A 372 -44.83 -20.11 -42.90
CA PHE A 372 -45.78 -20.66 -41.94
C PHE A 372 -45.55 -22.16 -41.68
N GLU A 373 -45.15 -22.94 -42.67
CA GLU A 373 -44.74 -24.35 -42.52
C GLU A 373 -43.53 -24.48 -41.58
N GLN A 374 -42.52 -23.61 -41.70
CA GLN A 374 -41.40 -23.58 -40.75
C GLN A 374 -41.84 -23.26 -39.32
N VAL A 375 -42.87 -22.40 -39.16
CA VAL A 375 -43.46 -22.11 -37.85
C VAL A 375 -44.24 -23.31 -37.33
N LEU A 376 -44.93 -24.05 -38.20
CA LEU A 376 -45.64 -25.30 -37.88
C LEU A 376 -44.67 -26.35 -37.34
N HIS A 377 -43.56 -26.59 -38.03
CA HIS A 377 -42.56 -27.56 -37.59
C HIS A 377 -41.92 -27.18 -36.23
N LYS A 378 -41.74 -25.88 -35.95
CA LYS A 378 -41.30 -25.40 -34.63
C LYS A 378 -42.38 -25.59 -33.56
N LEU A 379 -43.65 -25.46 -33.93
CA LEU A 379 -44.80 -25.74 -33.05
C LEU A 379 -44.89 -27.24 -32.74
N ASP A 380 -44.74 -28.12 -33.72
CA ASP A 380 -44.76 -29.58 -33.54
C ASP A 380 -43.68 -30.06 -32.57
N ARG A 381 -42.44 -29.59 -32.73
CA ARG A 381 -41.37 -29.90 -31.77
C ARG A 381 -41.73 -29.50 -30.34
N LYS A 382 -42.43 -28.37 -30.16
CA LYS A 382 -42.88 -27.91 -28.83
C LYS A 382 -44.05 -28.74 -28.32
N ILE A 383 -45.01 -29.08 -29.19
CA ILE A 383 -46.15 -29.94 -28.86
C ILE A 383 -45.65 -31.30 -28.39
N ASN A 384 -44.79 -31.97 -29.17
CA ASN A 384 -44.21 -33.27 -28.81
C ASN A 384 -43.43 -33.22 -27.49
N LYS A 385 -42.75 -32.10 -27.19
CA LYS A 385 -42.07 -31.93 -25.90
C LYS A 385 -43.07 -31.95 -24.74
N TYR A 386 -44.14 -31.16 -24.82
CA TYR A 386 -45.13 -31.10 -23.74
C TYR A 386 -46.01 -32.34 -23.66
N GLU A 387 -46.21 -33.03 -24.78
CA GLU A 387 -46.90 -34.33 -24.86
C GLU A 387 -46.18 -35.38 -24.03
N LYS A 388 -44.86 -35.55 -24.23
CA LYS A 388 -44.04 -36.49 -23.44
C LYS A 388 -44.09 -36.20 -21.94
N GLU A 389 -44.08 -34.93 -21.55
CA GLU A 389 -44.19 -34.54 -20.13
C GLU A 389 -45.58 -34.87 -19.55
N ILE A 390 -46.65 -34.72 -20.35
CA ILE A 390 -48.02 -35.08 -19.95
C ILE A 390 -48.17 -36.59 -19.85
N GLU A 391 -47.65 -37.33 -20.81
CA GLU A 391 -47.65 -38.81 -20.84
C GLU A 391 -46.97 -39.37 -19.59
N TRP A 392 -45.77 -38.89 -19.28
CA TRP A 392 -45.06 -39.26 -18.05
C TRP A 392 -45.86 -38.94 -16.77
N ILE A 393 -46.54 -37.79 -16.72
CA ILE A 393 -47.40 -37.43 -15.57
C ILE A 393 -48.58 -38.42 -15.45
N ASN A 394 -49.19 -38.81 -16.57
CA ASN A 394 -50.31 -39.74 -16.58
C ASN A 394 -49.88 -41.14 -16.15
N GLU A 395 -48.80 -41.68 -16.72
CA GLU A 395 -48.22 -42.98 -16.33
C GLU A 395 -47.89 -43.02 -14.83
N ARG A 396 -47.24 -41.97 -14.32
CA ARG A 396 -46.93 -41.83 -12.90
C ARG A 396 -48.20 -41.87 -12.04
N ASN A 397 -49.26 -41.19 -12.45
CA ASN A 397 -50.52 -41.12 -11.69
C ASN A 397 -51.27 -42.46 -11.72
N GLU A 398 -51.25 -43.19 -12.84
CA GLU A 398 -51.82 -44.54 -12.92
C GLU A 398 -51.07 -45.53 -12.04
N HIS A 399 -49.75 -45.55 -12.12
CA HIS A 399 -48.91 -46.39 -11.25
C HIS A 399 -49.12 -46.06 -9.76
N ASP A 400 -49.20 -44.78 -9.39
CA ASP A 400 -49.48 -44.37 -8.01
C ASP A 400 -50.89 -44.84 -7.55
N LYS A 401 -51.88 -44.88 -8.46
CA LYS A 401 -53.23 -45.38 -8.18
C LYS A 401 -53.23 -46.89 -7.95
N GLU A 402 -52.57 -47.67 -8.80
CA GLU A 402 -52.43 -49.13 -8.62
C GLU A 402 -51.74 -49.46 -7.30
N ARG A 403 -50.61 -48.80 -7.02
CA ARG A 403 -49.86 -49.00 -5.77
C ARG A 403 -50.68 -48.64 -4.54
N SER A 404 -51.58 -47.66 -4.65
CA SER A 404 -52.47 -47.29 -3.55
C SER A 404 -53.50 -48.39 -3.24
N LEU A 405 -54.00 -49.11 -4.25
CA LEU A 405 -54.91 -50.23 -4.07
C LEU A 405 -54.22 -51.39 -3.36
N GLU A 406 -52.99 -51.74 -3.78
CA GLU A 406 -52.16 -52.76 -3.11
C GLU A 406 -51.91 -52.44 -1.63
N ILE A 407 -51.52 -51.20 -1.34
CA ILE A 407 -51.28 -50.75 0.04
C ILE A 407 -52.61 -50.74 0.83
N GLY A 408 -53.73 -50.40 0.17
CA GLY A 408 -55.06 -50.49 0.75
C GLY A 408 -55.39 -51.91 1.20
N GLN A 409 -55.09 -52.91 0.37
CA GLN A 409 -55.26 -54.32 0.73
C GLN A 409 -54.36 -54.73 1.90
N GLN A 410 -53.09 -54.31 1.91
CA GLN A 410 -52.19 -54.56 3.06
C GLN A 410 -52.73 -53.98 4.37
N VAL A 411 -53.36 -52.80 4.33
CA VAL A 411 -53.99 -52.18 5.50
C VAL A 411 -55.18 -52.99 5.99
N ILE A 412 -55.98 -53.55 5.07
CA ILE A 412 -57.12 -54.41 5.42
C ILE A 412 -56.61 -55.69 6.07
N ASN A 413 -55.66 -56.39 5.45
CA ASN A 413 -55.07 -57.62 5.99
C ASN A 413 -54.48 -57.39 7.40
N LEU A 414 -53.74 -56.29 7.60
CA LEU A 414 -53.18 -55.96 8.93
C LEU A 414 -54.24 -55.64 9.99
N LYS A 415 -55.39 -55.08 9.59
CA LYS A 415 -56.51 -54.86 10.51
C LYS A 415 -57.19 -56.16 10.90
N GLU A 416 -57.36 -57.06 9.94
CA GLU A 416 -57.91 -58.40 10.16
C GLU A 416 -56.99 -59.24 11.06
N GLU A 417 -55.68 -59.24 10.79
CA GLU A 417 -54.67 -59.86 11.65
C GLU A 417 -54.73 -59.31 13.08
N LEU A 418 -54.79 -57.99 13.26
CA LEU A 418 -54.88 -57.38 14.59
C LEU A 418 -56.17 -57.80 15.33
N SER A 419 -57.30 -57.91 14.63
CA SER A 419 -58.56 -58.35 15.22
C SER A 419 -58.62 -59.84 15.55
N GLY A 420 -57.77 -60.66 14.91
CA GLY A 420 -57.70 -62.10 15.11
C GLY A 420 -56.72 -62.56 16.19
N LEU A 421 -55.99 -61.65 16.85
CA LEU A 421 -55.05 -61.99 17.92
C LEU A 421 -55.78 -62.21 19.26
N GLU A 422 -55.58 -63.36 19.89
CA GLU A 422 -56.04 -63.62 21.26
C GLU A 422 -55.05 -63.02 22.29
N ASN A 423 -55.53 -62.15 23.18
CA ASN A 423 -54.75 -61.43 24.21
C ASN A 423 -53.46 -60.72 23.72
N PRO A 424 -53.54 -59.80 22.74
CA PRO A 424 -52.36 -59.11 22.21
C PRO A 424 -51.72 -58.17 23.25
N SER A 425 -50.38 -58.16 23.32
CA SER A 425 -49.67 -57.25 24.22
C SER A 425 -49.86 -55.79 23.78
N ALA A 426 -49.73 -54.83 24.70
CA ALA A 426 -49.78 -53.40 24.37
C ALA A 426 -48.74 -53.00 23.30
N LYS A 427 -47.63 -53.74 23.21
CA LYS A 427 -46.57 -53.54 22.21
C LYS A 427 -47.02 -54.00 20.83
N ASP A 428 -47.75 -55.12 20.72
CA ASP A 428 -48.26 -55.65 19.46
C ASP A 428 -49.37 -54.76 18.91
N ILE A 429 -50.31 -54.36 19.77
CA ILE A 429 -51.35 -53.38 19.42
C ILE A 429 -50.72 -52.06 18.94
N SER A 430 -49.69 -51.58 19.64
CA SER A 430 -48.98 -50.37 19.22
C SER A 430 -48.25 -50.56 17.89
N TRP A 431 -47.67 -51.73 17.62
CA TRP A 431 -46.96 -52.01 16.38
C TRP A 431 -47.92 -52.04 15.19
N TYR A 432 -49.00 -52.81 15.29
CA TYR A 432 -50.02 -52.91 14.25
C TYR A 432 -50.68 -51.56 13.98
N ASN A 433 -51.13 -50.85 15.02
CA ASN A 433 -51.72 -49.51 14.86
C ASN A 433 -50.74 -48.52 14.21
N LYS A 434 -49.46 -48.56 14.57
CA LYS A 434 -48.43 -47.73 13.93
C LYS A 434 -48.22 -48.12 12.47
N ARG A 435 -48.22 -49.42 12.16
CA ARG A 435 -48.03 -49.94 10.80
C ARG A 435 -49.21 -49.62 9.89
N ILE A 436 -50.43 -49.90 10.34
CA ILE A 436 -51.71 -49.53 9.71
C ILE A 436 -51.74 -48.03 9.44
N LYS A 437 -51.41 -47.20 10.44
CA LYS A 437 -51.36 -45.74 10.28
C LYS A 437 -50.34 -45.31 9.23
N THR A 438 -49.14 -45.89 9.24
CA THR A 438 -48.07 -45.57 8.27
C THR A 438 -48.47 -45.92 6.84
N LEU A 439 -49.05 -47.11 6.64
CA LEU A 439 -49.50 -47.58 5.34
C LEU A 439 -50.74 -46.80 4.86
N SER A 440 -51.67 -46.45 5.75
CA SER A 440 -52.83 -45.62 5.42
C SER A 440 -52.41 -44.23 4.95
N ILE A 441 -51.46 -43.59 5.65
CA ILE A 441 -50.84 -42.31 5.22
C ILE A 441 -50.22 -42.44 3.83
N LYS A 442 -49.48 -43.54 3.59
CA LYS A 442 -48.82 -43.78 2.31
C LYS A 442 -49.84 -43.97 1.18
N ARG A 443 -50.90 -44.75 1.41
CA ARG A 443 -52.04 -44.94 0.49
C ARG A 443 -52.68 -43.59 0.14
N ASP A 444 -53.07 -42.83 1.15
CA ASP A 444 -53.76 -41.55 0.95
C ASP A 444 -52.88 -40.54 0.20
N SER A 445 -51.56 -40.57 0.44
CA SER A 445 -50.61 -39.73 -0.29
C SER A 445 -50.46 -40.06 -1.78
N LEU A 446 -50.69 -41.32 -2.15
CA LEU A 446 -50.65 -41.78 -3.53
C LEU A 446 -51.98 -41.49 -4.23
N LEU A 447 -53.12 -41.76 -3.56
CA LEU A 447 -54.47 -41.49 -4.09
C LEU A 447 -54.73 -40.01 -4.39
N GLU A 448 -54.34 -39.12 -3.48
CA GLU A 448 -54.54 -37.68 -3.65
C GLU A 448 -53.50 -37.05 -4.60
N GLY A 449 -52.41 -37.77 -4.88
CA GLY A 449 -51.23 -37.25 -5.55
C GLY A 449 -50.21 -36.69 -4.55
N ARG A 450 -48.96 -37.16 -4.65
CA ARG A 450 -47.89 -36.93 -3.65
C ARG A 450 -47.70 -35.46 -3.27
N ASN A 451 -47.78 -34.55 -4.25
CA ASN A 451 -47.60 -33.12 -4.03
C ASN A 451 -48.86 -32.45 -3.44
N GLN A 452 -50.06 -32.89 -3.81
CA GLN A 452 -51.31 -32.41 -3.22
C GLN A 452 -51.42 -32.81 -1.74
N TYR A 453 -51.09 -34.07 -1.42
CA TYR A 453 -51.05 -34.55 -0.04
C TYR A 453 -50.03 -33.77 0.81
N LYS A 454 -48.82 -33.55 0.29
CA LYS A 454 -47.80 -32.73 0.96
C LYS A 454 -48.28 -31.29 1.18
N LEU A 455 -49.01 -30.72 0.22
CA LEU A 455 -49.58 -29.38 0.33
C LEU A 455 -50.62 -29.33 1.44
N ARG A 456 -51.60 -30.24 1.46
CA ARG A 456 -52.63 -30.32 2.51
C ARG A 456 -52.01 -30.45 3.90
N MET A 457 -51.11 -31.41 4.09
CA MET A 457 -50.42 -31.62 5.37
C MET A 457 -49.60 -30.39 5.81
N THR A 458 -49.01 -29.66 4.86
CA THR A 458 -48.27 -28.43 5.16
C THR A 458 -49.22 -27.30 5.57
N ILE A 459 -50.38 -27.19 4.91
CA ILE A 459 -51.44 -26.22 5.25
C ILE A 459 -52.02 -26.51 6.63
N GLU A 460 -52.35 -27.76 6.95
CA GLU A 460 -52.89 -28.15 8.25
C GLU A 460 -51.90 -27.88 9.38
N LYS A 461 -50.64 -28.27 9.22
CA LYS A 461 -49.58 -27.97 10.20
C LYS A 461 -49.38 -26.48 10.39
N LEU A 462 -49.43 -25.72 9.31
CA LEU A 462 -49.32 -24.27 9.35
C LEU A 462 -50.51 -23.64 10.07
N ALA A 463 -51.74 -24.10 9.81
CA ALA A 463 -52.94 -23.64 10.48
C ALA A 463 -52.91 -23.92 11.99
N LEU A 464 -52.48 -25.13 12.37
CA LEU A 464 -52.38 -25.53 13.78
C LEU A 464 -51.35 -24.69 14.54
N ILE A 465 -50.15 -24.50 13.98
CA ILE A 465 -49.11 -23.68 14.60
C ILE A 465 -49.54 -22.20 14.67
N LYS A 466 -50.21 -21.68 13.63
CA LYS A 466 -50.74 -20.31 13.65
C LYS A 466 -51.78 -20.14 14.76
N LYS A 467 -52.76 -21.05 14.84
CA LYS A 467 -53.79 -21.04 15.87
C LYS A 467 -53.20 -21.11 17.28
N GLU A 468 -52.28 -22.04 17.54
CA GLU A 468 -51.63 -22.17 18.85
C GLU A 468 -50.80 -20.92 19.22
N THR A 469 -50.10 -20.33 18.23
CA THR A 469 -49.33 -19.11 18.44
C THR A 469 -50.25 -17.92 18.70
N GLU A 470 -51.35 -17.80 17.97
CA GLU A 470 -52.38 -16.76 18.14
C GLU A 470 -53.06 -16.86 19.50
N GLU A 471 -53.46 -18.05 19.94
CA GLU A 471 -54.08 -18.28 21.25
C GLU A 471 -53.14 -17.90 22.40
N LYS A 472 -51.87 -18.38 22.36
CA LYS A 472 -50.85 -18.01 23.36
C LYS A 472 -50.57 -16.51 23.38
N THR A 473 -50.52 -15.89 22.21
CA THR A 473 -50.26 -14.46 22.05
C THR A 473 -51.44 -13.64 22.56
N ARG A 474 -52.67 -14.04 22.22
CA ARG A 474 -53.91 -13.41 22.67
C ARG A 474 -54.07 -13.48 24.18
N ALA A 475 -53.86 -14.65 24.79
CA ALA A 475 -53.90 -14.81 26.25
C ALA A 475 -52.89 -13.88 26.95
N LYS A 476 -51.67 -13.75 26.40
CA LYS A 476 -50.65 -12.84 26.94
C LYS A 476 -51.00 -11.36 26.71
N TYR A 477 -51.64 -11.01 25.61
CA TYR A 477 -52.14 -9.65 25.37
C TYR A 477 -53.31 -9.29 26.30
N GLU A 478 -54.20 -10.22 26.61
CA GLU A 478 -55.27 -10.04 27.61
C GLU A 478 -54.67 -9.83 29.01
N GLN A 479 -53.65 -10.62 29.38
CA GLN A 479 -52.88 -10.40 30.61
C GLN A 479 -52.16 -9.03 30.61
N LEU A 480 -51.61 -8.62 29.47
CA LEU A 480 -50.98 -7.30 29.34
C LEU A 480 -52.01 -6.17 29.47
N ASN A 481 -53.19 -6.30 28.89
CA ASN A 481 -54.25 -5.28 28.95
C ASN A 481 -54.80 -5.12 30.37
N THR A 482 -55.07 -6.23 31.05
CA THR A 482 -55.48 -6.21 32.47
C THR A 482 -54.38 -5.63 33.36
N MET A 483 -53.11 -5.98 33.12
CA MET A 483 -51.98 -5.40 33.85
C MET A 483 -51.77 -3.91 33.52
N LYS A 484 -51.98 -3.51 32.25
CA LYS A 484 -51.90 -2.11 31.80
C LYS A 484 -52.95 -1.24 32.51
N ALA A 485 -54.17 -1.74 32.68
CA ALA A 485 -55.21 -1.05 33.46
C ALA A 485 -54.82 -0.89 34.95
N LYS A 486 -54.10 -1.86 35.53
CA LYS A 486 -53.59 -1.77 36.92
C LYS A 486 -52.41 -0.80 37.07
N VAL A 487 -51.53 -0.74 36.06
CA VAL A 487 -50.31 0.08 36.05
C VAL A 487 -50.58 1.54 35.66
N PHE A 488 -51.50 1.78 34.73
CA PHE A 488 -51.86 3.11 34.25
C PHE A 488 -53.30 3.41 34.67
N ARG A 489 -53.45 4.18 35.74
CA ARG A 489 -54.76 4.61 36.23
C ARG A 489 -55.11 5.96 35.61
N LYS A 490 -56.38 6.16 35.27
CA LYS A 490 -56.89 7.49 34.91
C LYS A 490 -57.12 8.26 36.20
N VAL A 491 -56.53 9.45 36.26
CA VAL A 491 -56.57 10.30 37.44
C VAL A 491 -56.88 11.72 36.98
N SER A 492 -57.61 12.48 37.78
CA SER A 492 -57.92 13.87 37.44
C SER A 492 -56.65 14.67 37.12
N LEU A 493 -56.76 15.67 36.24
CA LEU A 493 -55.68 16.60 35.95
C LEU A 493 -55.14 17.28 37.22
N VAL A 494 -56.00 17.47 38.22
CA VAL A 494 -55.69 18.11 39.51
C VAL A 494 -55.92 17.15 40.70
N ASP A 495 -55.62 15.86 40.50
CA ASP A 495 -55.84 14.79 41.50
C ASP A 495 -55.34 15.09 42.92
N SER A 496 -54.22 15.79 43.07
CA SER A 496 -53.69 16.14 44.39
C SER A 496 -54.64 17.06 45.17
N ILE A 497 -55.28 18.01 44.48
CA ILE A 497 -56.23 18.94 45.09
C ILE A 497 -57.60 18.27 45.23
N ASP A 498 -58.04 17.48 44.24
CA ASP A 498 -59.28 16.69 44.36
C ASP A 498 -59.25 15.76 45.58
N LYS A 499 -58.10 15.14 45.88
CA LYS A 499 -57.92 14.32 47.08
C LYS A 499 -57.96 15.14 48.36
N GLN A 500 -57.30 16.30 48.39
CA GLN A 500 -57.34 17.21 49.54
C GLN A 500 -58.78 17.64 49.85
N ILE A 501 -59.57 17.97 48.81
CA ILE A 501 -61.00 18.28 48.94
C ILE A 501 -61.78 17.08 49.50
N SER A 502 -61.52 15.85 49.03
CA SER A 502 -62.22 14.65 49.50
C SER A 502 -61.88 14.22 50.93
N LEU A 503 -60.71 14.62 51.44
CA LEU A 503 -60.22 14.27 52.78
C LEU A 503 -60.58 15.33 53.84
N LEU A 504 -61.25 16.42 53.44
CA LEU A 504 -61.75 17.43 54.38
C LEU A 504 -62.86 16.82 55.25
N ASP A 505 -62.68 16.91 56.57
CA ASP A 505 -63.68 16.52 57.55
C ASP A 505 -64.72 17.63 57.73
N LYS A 506 -65.99 17.28 57.54
CA LYS A 506 -67.14 18.21 57.64
C LYS A 506 -67.32 18.80 59.04
N ASN A 507 -66.73 18.18 60.07
CA ASN A 507 -66.86 18.62 61.46
C ASN A 507 -65.81 19.66 61.92
N GLN A 508 -64.90 20.09 61.05
CA GLN A 508 -63.92 21.14 61.39
C GLN A 508 -64.51 22.56 61.34
N ALA A 509 -64.19 23.40 62.33
CA ALA A 509 -64.69 24.78 62.44
C ALA A 509 -64.40 25.66 61.19
N ASN A 510 -63.31 25.41 60.47
CA ASN A 510 -62.91 26.17 59.27
C ASN A 510 -63.14 25.39 57.96
N TYR A 511 -64.08 24.43 57.95
CA TYR A 511 -64.34 23.57 56.79
C TYR A 511 -64.76 24.38 55.55
N ASN A 512 -65.68 25.34 55.69
CA ASN A 512 -66.21 26.12 54.57
C ASN A 512 -65.14 27.02 53.92
N GLU A 513 -64.27 27.62 54.73
CA GLU A 513 -63.18 28.50 54.26
C GLU A 513 -62.10 27.68 53.52
N LYS A 514 -61.64 26.57 54.11
CA LYS A 514 -60.68 25.66 53.45
C LYS A 514 -61.25 25.03 52.18
N LEU A 515 -62.54 24.70 52.15
CA LEU A 515 -63.19 24.15 50.96
C LEU A 515 -63.26 25.20 49.83
N PHE A 516 -63.50 26.47 50.17
CA PHE A 516 -63.51 27.57 49.20
C PHE A 516 -62.12 27.80 48.60
N ASP A 517 -61.09 27.91 49.44
CA ASP A 517 -59.71 28.10 48.98
C ASP A 517 -59.21 26.94 48.12
N LEU A 518 -59.50 25.70 48.52
CA LEU A 518 -59.12 24.51 47.75
C LEU A 518 -59.89 24.41 46.42
N LYS A 519 -61.15 24.83 46.35
CA LYS A 519 -61.90 24.90 45.08
C LYS A 519 -61.36 25.99 44.16
N LYS A 520 -61.02 27.17 44.68
CA LYS A 520 -60.40 28.23 43.89
C LYS A 520 -59.03 27.80 43.34
N LEU A 521 -58.19 27.21 44.20
CA LEU A 521 -56.89 26.66 43.80
C LEU A 521 -57.03 25.52 42.78
N ARG A 522 -58.06 24.67 42.92
CA ARG A 522 -58.39 23.61 41.97
C ARG A 522 -58.68 24.17 40.59
N ASP A 523 -59.51 25.20 40.49
CA ASP A 523 -59.91 25.79 39.21
C ASP A 523 -58.75 26.54 38.54
N GLU A 524 -57.92 27.25 39.31
CA GLU A 524 -56.67 27.85 38.83
C GLU A 524 -55.71 26.78 38.29
N LYS A 525 -55.46 25.71 39.05
CA LYS A 525 -54.57 24.62 38.63
C LYS A 525 -55.12 23.77 37.49
N LEU A 526 -56.46 23.64 37.40
CA LEU A 526 -57.12 22.99 36.27
C LEU A 526 -56.93 23.81 35.00
N LYS A 527 -57.05 25.14 35.08
CA LYS A 527 -56.79 26.06 33.97
C LYS A 527 -55.34 26.00 33.51
N GLU A 528 -54.37 26.11 34.43
CA GLU A 528 -52.94 25.95 34.11
C GLU A 528 -52.63 24.60 33.44
N ALA A 529 -53.21 23.50 33.94
CA ALA A 529 -53.01 22.17 33.38
C ALA A 529 -53.61 22.04 31.97
N THR A 530 -54.78 22.64 31.74
CA THR A 530 -55.47 22.65 30.44
C THR A 530 -54.70 23.48 29.42
N ASP A 531 -54.23 24.67 29.81
CA ASP A 531 -53.40 25.55 28.98
C ASP A 531 -52.05 24.88 28.62
N SER A 532 -51.43 24.19 29.58
CA SER A 532 -50.21 23.41 29.33
C SER A 532 -50.44 22.27 28.33
N ILE A 533 -51.58 21.58 28.40
CA ILE A 533 -51.93 20.50 27.45
C ILE A 533 -52.25 21.07 26.06
N ASN A 534 -52.98 22.18 25.98
CA ASN A 534 -53.27 22.89 24.72
C ASN A 534 -51.98 23.36 24.02
N SER A 535 -51.04 23.94 24.77
CA SER A 535 -49.72 24.30 24.24
C SER A 535 -48.94 23.09 23.72
N LYS A 536 -48.98 21.95 24.44
CA LYS A 536 -48.35 20.70 23.97
C LYS A 536 -49.05 20.13 22.74
N LEU A 537 -50.37 20.23 22.66
CA LEU A 537 -51.16 19.78 21.53
C LEU A 537 -50.78 20.58 20.27
N SER A 538 -50.81 21.91 20.37
CA SER A 538 -50.42 22.82 19.29
C SER A 538 -49.00 22.53 18.77
N ASN A 539 -48.02 22.39 19.68
CA ASN A 539 -46.64 22.02 19.32
C ASN A 539 -46.54 20.67 18.57
N LYS A 540 -47.38 19.69 18.92
CA LYS A 540 -47.40 18.36 18.27
C LYS A 540 -48.07 18.41 16.90
N GLU A 541 -49.16 19.15 16.77
CA GLU A 541 -49.85 19.40 15.50
C GLU A 541 -48.95 20.16 14.52
N GLU A 542 -48.23 21.18 14.98
CA GLU A 542 -47.24 21.89 14.17
C GLU A 542 -46.12 20.95 13.70
N LYS A 543 -45.63 20.08 14.60
CA LYS A 543 -44.61 19.07 14.25
C LYS A 543 -45.14 18.05 13.24
N LEU A 544 -46.40 17.62 13.36
CA LEU A 544 -47.05 16.72 12.40
C LEU A 544 -47.12 17.39 11.02
N ASN A 545 -47.56 18.65 10.97
CA ASN A 545 -47.64 19.44 9.73
C ASN A 545 -46.27 19.61 9.08
N LYS A 546 -45.22 19.93 9.85
CA LYS A 546 -43.83 20.00 9.36
C LYS A 546 -43.33 18.66 8.79
N VAL A 547 -43.68 17.54 9.41
CA VAL A 547 -43.30 16.20 8.90
C VAL A 547 -44.07 15.88 7.62
N ASN A 548 -45.38 16.14 7.59
CA ASN A 548 -46.23 15.89 6.42
C ASN A 548 -45.84 16.77 5.22
N SER A 549 -45.56 18.05 5.43
CA SER A 549 -45.07 18.95 4.38
C SER A 549 -43.72 18.51 3.83
N TYR A 550 -42.81 18.03 4.69
CA TYR A 550 -41.53 17.46 4.26
C TYR A 550 -41.70 16.18 3.43
N VAL A 551 -42.61 15.28 3.85
CA VAL A 551 -42.93 14.06 3.09
C VAL A 551 -43.54 14.41 1.73
N LYS A 552 -44.46 15.37 1.69
CA LYS A 552 -45.08 15.89 0.46
C LYS A 552 -44.04 16.49 -0.48
N SER A 553 -43.20 17.41 0.00
CA SER A 553 -42.07 17.98 -0.76
C SER A 553 -41.13 16.92 -1.35
N LYS A 554 -40.82 15.85 -0.60
CA LYS A 554 -40.02 14.73 -1.11
C LYS A 554 -40.77 13.92 -2.16
N LYS A 555 -42.08 13.68 -1.98
CA LYS A 555 -42.94 13.00 -2.96
C LYS A 555 -42.92 13.77 -4.28
N ASP A 556 -43.18 15.08 -4.23
CA ASP A 556 -43.22 15.95 -5.42
C ASP A 556 -41.83 16.02 -6.09
N LYS A 557 -40.74 15.98 -5.31
CA LYS A 557 -39.37 15.91 -5.84
C LYS A 557 -39.07 14.61 -6.62
N TYR A 558 -39.56 13.46 -6.15
CA TYR A 558 -39.25 12.15 -6.76
C TYR A 558 -40.29 11.69 -7.79
N PHE A 559 -41.54 12.13 -7.63
CA PHE A 559 -42.72 11.79 -8.42
C PHE A 559 -43.57 13.05 -8.62
N PRO A 560 -43.10 14.03 -9.41
CA PRO A 560 -43.88 15.25 -9.68
C PRO A 560 -45.15 14.89 -10.46
N ASP A 561 -46.25 15.59 -10.16
CA ASP A 561 -47.49 15.45 -10.92
C ASP A 561 -47.33 16.16 -12.28
N VAL A 562 -47.36 15.37 -13.35
CA VAL A 562 -47.10 15.86 -14.71
C VAL A 562 -48.37 16.50 -15.31
N LEU A 563 -49.51 16.41 -14.62
CA LEU A 563 -50.81 16.91 -15.04
C LEU A 563 -51.21 18.26 -14.40
N GLU A 564 -50.41 18.79 -13.45
CA GLU A 564 -50.67 20.11 -12.85
C GLU A 564 -50.35 21.25 -13.84
N GLU A 565 -51.23 22.25 -13.95
CA GLU A 565 -51.08 23.41 -14.85
C GLU A 565 -49.81 24.25 -14.59
N THR A 566 -49.23 24.15 -13.39
CA THR A 566 -48.00 24.86 -12.98
C THR A 566 -46.72 24.06 -13.23
N TYR A 567 -46.82 22.85 -13.81
CA TYR A 567 -45.67 21.98 -14.04
C TYR A 567 -44.79 22.51 -15.19
N VAL A 568 -43.66 23.13 -14.83
CA VAL A 568 -42.58 23.43 -15.78
C VAL A 568 -41.64 22.22 -15.86
N PRO A 569 -41.55 21.50 -16.99
CA PRO A 569 -40.58 20.43 -17.14
C PRO A 569 -39.18 21.01 -16.99
N LYS A 570 -38.39 20.50 -16.02
CA LYS A 570 -36.99 20.92 -15.84
C LYS A 570 -36.19 20.64 -17.12
N SER A 571 -36.02 21.68 -17.94
CA SER A 571 -35.21 21.71 -19.15
C SER A 571 -33.72 21.70 -18.79
N ASN A 572 -33.24 20.53 -18.35
CA ASN A 572 -31.83 20.17 -18.49
C ASN A 572 -31.63 18.66 -18.32
N ARG A 573 -32.42 17.87 -19.07
CA ARG A 573 -32.30 16.40 -19.06
C ARG A 573 -30.91 15.94 -19.50
N TRP A 574 -30.27 16.65 -20.42
CA TRP A 574 -28.93 16.30 -20.90
C TRP A 574 -27.86 16.54 -19.82
N ILE A 575 -27.76 17.77 -19.30
CA ILE A 575 -26.82 18.11 -18.22
C ILE A 575 -27.06 17.23 -17.00
N LYS A 576 -28.31 17.05 -16.53
CA LYS A 576 -28.59 16.27 -15.32
C LYS A 576 -28.33 14.76 -15.49
N ARG A 577 -28.48 14.23 -16.72
CA ARG A 577 -28.16 12.83 -17.05
C ARG A 577 -26.65 12.62 -17.12
N ASN A 578 -25.92 13.61 -17.62
CA ASN A 578 -24.49 13.53 -17.86
C ASN A 578 -23.65 14.24 -16.79
N TRP A 579 -24.25 14.91 -15.79
CA TRP A 579 -23.53 15.76 -14.82
C TRP A 579 -22.47 14.98 -14.06
N LYS A 580 -22.73 13.72 -13.73
CA LYS A 580 -21.74 12.84 -13.10
C LYS A 580 -20.56 12.54 -14.02
N GLN A 581 -20.81 12.33 -15.31
CA GLN A 581 -19.77 12.07 -16.31
C GLN A 581 -19.00 13.35 -16.64
N LEU A 582 -19.68 14.49 -16.69
CA LEU A 582 -19.09 15.81 -16.89
C LEU A 582 -18.23 16.21 -15.69
N THR A 583 -18.75 16.12 -14.46
CA THR A 583 -17.97 16.43 -13.24
C THR A 583 -16.78 15.50 -13.04
N MET A 584 -16.95 14.20 -13.30
CA MET A 584 -15.85 13.24 -13.26
C MET A 584 -14.83 13.52 -14.38
N GLY A 585 -15.30 13.79 -15.60
CA GLY A 585 -14.46 14.10 -16.74
C GLY A 585 -13.69 15.42 -16.54
N THR A 586 -14.33 16.46 -16.02
CA THR A 586 -13.66 17.73 -15.67
C THR A 586 -12.70 17.56 -14.52
N ALA A 587 -13.04 16.78 -13.48
CA ALA A 587 -12.12 16.49 -12.38
C ALA A 587 -10.88 15.72 -12.86
N LEU A 588 -11.06 14.73 -13.73
CA LEU A 588 -9.94 14.00 -14.34
C LEU A 588 -9.11 14.88 -15.26
N LEU A 589 -9.74 15.70 -16.11
CA LEU A 589 -9.03 16.61 -17.01
C LEU A 589 -8.28 17.71 -16.26
N THR A 590 -8.87 18.27 -15.20
CA THR A 590 -8.21 19.27 -14.36
C THR A 590 -7.08 18.65 -13.55
N SER A 591 -7.29 17.48 -12.94
CA SER A 591 -6.22 16.74 -12.27
C SER A 591 -5.09 16.37 -13.23
N PHE A 592 -5.41 15.91 -14.44
CA PHE A 592 -4.44 15.59 -15.46
C PHE A 592 -3.69 16.83 -15.93
N SER A 593 -4.39 17.95 -16.15
CA SER A 593 -3.79 19.21 -16.56
C SER A 593 -2.87 19.74 -15.47
N LEU A 594 -3.31 19.75 -14.21
CA LEU A 594 -2.48 20.17 -13.06
C LEU A 594 -1.26 19.29 -12.93
N LEU A 595 -1.42 17.97 -13.06
CA LEU A 595 -0.32 17.02 -13.00
C LEU A 595 0.64 17.19 -14.18
N THR A 596 0.13 17.46 -15.38
CA THR A 596 0.94 17.74 -16.56
C THR A 596 1.69 19.06 -16.40
N THR A 597 1.04 20.10 -15.88
CA THR A 597 1.68 21.38 -15.57
C THR A 597 2.75 21.22 -14.51
N ALA A 598 2.45 20.51 -13.41
CA ALA A 598 3.42 20.20 -12.35
C ALA A 598 4.61 19.40 -12.91
N TYR A 599 4.35 18.39 -13.74
CA TYR A 599 5.39 17.62 -14.42
C TYR A 599 6.25 18.53 -15.30
N ILE A 600 5.64 19.33 -16.19
CA ILE A 600 6.39 20.24 -17.07
C ILE A 600 7.24 21.23 -16.26
N MET A 601 6.67 21.83 -15.22
CA MET A 601 7.39 22.77 -14.36
C MET A 601 8.55 22.10 -13.60
N ASN A 602 8.41 20.83 -13.22
CA ASN A 602 9.40 20.09 -12.44
C ASN A 602 10.47 19.38 -13.30
N ASN A 603 10.27 19.29 -14.62
CA ASN A 603 11.16 18.60 -15.56
C ASN A 603 11.81 19.53 -16.59
N ILE A 604 11.67 20.85 -16.40
CA ILE A 604 12.55 21.84 -17.03
C ILE A 604 13.69 22.07 -16.04
N TYR A 605 14.86 21.58 -16.40
CA TYR A 605 16.08 21.70 -15.61
C TYR A 605 17.19 22.28 -16.48
N ASP A 606 18.01 23.11 -15.86
CA ASP A 606 19.17 23.76 -16.47
C ASP A 606 20.46 22.99 -16.18
N LEU A 607 20.46 22.10 -15.18
CA LEU A 607 21.66 21.35 -14.79
C LEU A 607 21.31 19.92 -14.41
N VAL A 608 22.07 18.95 -14.90
CA VAL A 608 21.97 17.54 -14.52
C VAL A 608 23.19 17.11 -13.72
N VAL A 609 22.98 16.74 -12.45
CA VAL A 609 24.05 16.32 -11.53
C VAL A 609 23.86 14.86 -11.19
N GLY A 610 24.87 14.03 -11.47
CA GLY A 610 24.96 12.64 -11.03
C GLY A 610 25.89 12.53 -9.83
N ASN A 611 25.40 12.05 -8.69
CA ASN A 611 26.22 11.86 -7.49
C ASN A 611 25.76 10.60 -6.73
N TRP A 612 26.57 10.12 -5.79
CA TRP A 612 26.27 9.00 -4.92
C TRP A 612 25.02 9.27 -4.04
N GLY A 613 24.33 8.20 -3.64
CA GLY A 613 23.24 8.30 -2.67
C GLY A 613 23.74 8.83 -1.31
N SER A 614 23.05 9.83 -0.76
CA SER A 614 23.35 10.42 0.56
C SER A 614 24.70 11.15 0.70
N TYR A 615 25.27 11.64 -0.40
CA TYR A 615 26.53 12.42 -0.44
C TYR A 615 26.33 13.94 -0.51
N ILE A 616 25.11 14.43 -0.23
CA ILE A 616 24.79 15.86 -0.19
C ILE A 616 23.58 16.06 0.69
N ASP A 617 23.53 17.19 1.41
CA ASP A 617 22.29 17.66 2.00
C ASP A 617 21.31 18.12 0.88
N PRO A 618 20.13 17.50 0.75
CA PRO A 618 19.12 17.92 -0.24
C PRO A 618 18.64 19.37 -0.07
N GLU A 619 18.80 20.00 1.11
CA GLU A 619 18.49 21.42 1.32
C GLU A 619 19.43 22.32 0.50
N LEU A 620 20.70 21.96 0.33
CA LEU A 620 21.68 22.72 -0.48
C LEU A 620 21.25 22.83 -1.96
N ILE A 621 20.69 21.77 -2.53
CA ILE A 621 20.12 21.82 -3.89
C ILE A 621 18.98 22.84 -3.95
N THR A 622 18.15 22.87 -2.92
CA THR A 622 16.99 23.77 -2.86
C THR A 622 17.40 25.22 -2.65
N GLU A 623 18.48 25.46 -1.91
CA GLU A 623 19.10 26.77 -1.71
C GLU A 623 19.73 27.28 -3.00
N PHE A 624 20.56 26.46 -3.66
CA PHE A 624 21.11 26.78 -4.97
C PHE A 624 20.03 27.17 -5.99
N GLU A 625 18.95 26.38 -6.07
CA GLU A 625 17.83 26.67 -6.97
C GLU A 625 17.11 27.99 -6.64
N LYS A 626 17.14 28.44 -5.39
CA LYS A 626 16.52 29.71 -4.95
C LYS A 626 17.42 30.90 -5.21
N GLU A 627 18.73 30.76 -4.97
CA GLU A 627 19.70 31.84 -5.10
C GLU A 627 20.01 32.16 -6.56
N THR A 628 20.28 31.13 -7.36
CA THR A 628 20.71 31.29 -8.76
C THR A 628 19.54 31.31 -9.73
N GLY A 629 18.41 30.70 -9.35
CA GLY A 629 17.26 30.48 -10.22
C GLY A 629 17.43 29.31 -11.20
N TYR A 630 18.61 28.69 -11.29
CA TYR A 630 18.83 27.47 -12.08
C TYR A 630 18.09 26.28 -11.49
N LYS A 631 17.59 25.38 -12.33
CA LYS A 631 16.91 24.15 -11.90
C LYS A 631 17.79 22.92 -12.04
N VAL A 632 17.91 22.15 -10.97
CA VAL A 632 18.82 20.99 -10.91
C VAL A 632 18.04 19.68 -10.98
N ASN A 633 18.39 18.84 -11.95
CA ASN A 633 18.00 17.44 -11.98
C ASN A 633 19.10 16.61 -11.29
N TYR A 634 18.91 16.36 -10.00
CA TYR A 634 19.83 15.57 -9.19
C TYR A 634 19.50 14.07 -9.31
N GLN A 635 20.49 13.30 -9.72
CA GLN A 635 20.39 11.87 -10.02
C GLN A 635 21.35 11.10 -9.11
N GLN A 636 20.83 10.05 -8.48
CA GLN A 636 21.61 9.19 -7.60
C GLN A 636 22.04 7.89 -8.30
N TYR A 637 23.21 7.40 -7.93
CA TYR A 637 23.69 6.06 -8.25
C TYR A 637 24.32 5.39 -7.02
N ASP A 638 24.44 4.07 -7.13
CA ASP A 638 24.87 3.12 -6.11
C ASP A 638 26.31 2.60 -6.36
N SER A 639 26.83 2.71 -7.57
CA SER A 639 28.22 2.36 -7.90
C SER A 639 28.77 3.15 -9.09
N ASN A 640 30.10 3.19 -9.21
CA ASN A 640 30.78 3.76 -10.37
C ASN A 640 30.39 3.05 -11.68
N GLU A 641 30.20 1.73 -11.65
CA GLU A 641 29.77 0.95 -12.82
C GLU A 641 28.34 1.32 -13.23
N SER A 642 27.47 1.59 -12.26
CA SER A 642 26.11 2.08 -12.48
C SER A 642 26.12 3.45 -13.14
N LEU A 643 26.95 4.38 -12.66
CA LEU A 643 27.20 5.68 -13.29
C LEU A 643 27.72 5.54 -14.73
N TYR A 644 28.75 4.72 -14.92
CA TYR A 644 29.38 4.48 -16.23
C TYR A 644 28.39 3.90 -17.25
N ASN A 645 27.59 2.91 -16.87
CA ASN A 645 26.58 2.36 -17.76
C ASN A 645 25.46 3.38 -18.07
N LYS A 646 25.05 4.17 -17.06
CA LYS A 646 24.03 5.21 -17.24
C LYS A 646 24.50 6.33 -18.16
N SER A 647 25.77 6.73 -18.09
CA SER A 647 26.32 7.84 -18.90
C SER A 647 26.19 7.60 -20.42
N TYR A 648 26.18 6.34 -20.87
CA TYR A 648 25.89 6.00 -22.28
C TYR A 648 24.43 6.19 -22.67
N THR A 649 23.51 6.04 -21.73
CA THR A 649 22.06 6.13 -21.97
C THR A 649 21.48 7.48 -21.61
N PHE A 650 22.20 8.26 -20.80
CA PHE A 650 21.76 9.51 -20.20
C PHE A 650 22.91 10.51 -20.06
N ASN A 651 22.65 11.77 -20.42
CA ASN A 651 23.66 12.82 -20.40
C ASN A 651 23.65 13.54 -19.04
N TYR A 652 24.75 13.44 -18.32
CA TYR A 652 25.05 14.28 -17.15
C TYR A 652 25.79 15.55 -17.59
N ASP A 653 25.58 16.65 -16.87
CA ASP A 653 26.39 17.87 -16.98
C ASP A 653 27.56 17.80 -15.98
N ILE A 654 27.27 17.34 -14.76
CA ILE A 654 28.22 17.12 -13.66
C ILE A 654 28.08 15.68 -13.16
N MET A 655 29.19 15.03 -12.83
CA MET A 655 29.24 13.70 -12.21
C MET A 655 30.20 13.71 -11.02
N VAL A 656 30.06 12.78 -10.06
CA VAL A 656 30.96 12.64 -8.90
C VAL A 656 31.60 11.24 -8.80
N PRO A 657 32.31 10.76 -9.85
CA PRO A 657 32.96 9.44 -9.84
C PRO A 657 34.18 9.38 -8.91
N SER A 658 34.59 8.16 -8.55
CA SER A 658 35.88 7.95 -7.88
C SER A 658 37.07 8.14 -8.84
N ASP A 659 38.25 8.43 -8.29
CA ASP A 659 39.55 8.63 -8.98
C ASP A 659 39.80 7.74 -10.22
N TYR A 660 39.73 6.40 -10.10
CA TYR A 660 39.98 5.50 -11.24
C TYR A 660 38.95 5.67 -12.37
N MET A 661 37.72 6.04 -12.01
CA MET A 661 36.64 6.27 -12.97
C MET A 661 36.76 7.65 -13.63
N VAL A 662 37.36 8.64 -12.96
CA VAL A 662 37.79 9.90 -13.59
C VAL A 662 38.80 9.62 -14.70
N GLU A 663 39.85 8.83 -14.41
CA GLU A 663 40.85 8.43 -15.39
C GLU A 663 40.21 7.71 -16.59
N LYS A 664 39.32 6.75 -16.33
CA LYS A 664 38.58 6.04 -17.38
C LYS A 664 37.76 6.98 -18.26
N PHE A 665 36.99 7.90 -17.67
CA PHE A 665 36.22 8.84 -18.47
C PHE A 665 37.10 9.83 -19.24
N ALA A 666 38.23 10.28 -18.67
CA ALA A 666 39.16 11.17 -19.34
C ALA A 666 39.86 10.50 -20.53
N THR A 667 40.31 9.25 -20.36
CA THR A 667 40.93 8.43 -21.43
C THR A 667 39.95 8.13 -22.57
N GLU A 668 38.65 8.02 -22.29
CA GLU A 668 37.58 7.85 -23.29
C GLU A 668 37.09 9.17 -23.92
N GLY A 669 37.55 10.33 -23.45
CA GLY A 669 37.11 11.65 -23.94
C GLY A 669 35.70 12.02 -23.48
N ALA A 670 35.24 11.41 -22.39
CA ALA A 670 33.93 11.64 -21.80
C ALA A 670 33.92 12.83 -20.81
N LEU A 671 35.08 13.42 -20.48
CA LEU A 671 35.20 14.57 -19.59
C LEU A 671 35.72 15.82 -20.29
N GLN A 672 35.36 16.98 -19.75
CA GLN A 672 35.96 18.28 -20.06
C GLN A 672 36.97 18.67 -18.98
N ARG A 673 38.10 19.28 -19.36
CA ARG A 673 39.04 19.85 -18.39
C ARG A 673 38.40 21.02 -17.61
N ILE A 674 38.75 21.18 -16.35
CA ILE A 674 38.26 22.26 -15.48
C ILE A 674 38.88 23.60 -15.92
N ASP A 675 38.03 24.60 -16.17
CA ASP A 675 38.43 25.99 -16.39
C ASP A 675 38.58 26.67 -15.03
N TRP A 676 39.78 26.56 -14.46
CA TRP A 676 40.13 27.12 -13.15
C TRP A 676 39.94 28.65 -13.09
N CYS A 677 39.85 29.36 -14.21
CA CYS A 677 39.55 30.80 -14.22
C CYS A 677 38.10 31.14 -13.93
N ARG A 678 37.19 30.16 -13.97
CA ARG A 678 35.76 30.31 -13.63
C ARG A 678 35.43 29.80 -12.22
N VAL A 679 36.41 29.22 -11.52
CA VAL A 679 36.27 28.73 -10.15
C VAL A 679 36.69 29.84 -9.20
N GLU A 680 35.78 30.33 -8.37
CA GLU A 680 35.98 31.54 -7.55
C GLU A 680 36.35 31.25 -6.09
N ASN A 681 35.89 30.13 -5.54
CA ASN A 681 35.98 29.84 -4.11
C ASN A 681 37.10 28.84 -3.75
N ILE A 682 37.87 28.37 -4.75
CA ILE A 682 38.96 27.43 -4.55
C ILE A 682 40.24 28.02 -5.14
N LYS A 683 41.31 27.99 -4.36
CA LYS A 683 42.64 28.36 -4.83
C LYS A 683 43.11 27.35 -5.86
N SER A 684 43.37 27.83 -7.09
CA SER A 684 43.77 26.98 -8.21
C SER A 684 45.00 26.12 -7.86
N PRO A 685 44.92 24.77 -7.97
CA PRO A 685 46.04 23.87 -7.69
C PRO A 685 47.05 23.79 -8.85
N ILE A 686 46.71 24.38 -10.00
CA ILE A 686 47.54 24.43 -11.21
C ILE A 686 47.84 25.90 -11.54
N GLU A 687 49.05 26.18 -12.04
CA GLU A 687 49.39 27.50 -12.57
C GLU A 687 48.58 27.77 -13.86
N VAL A 688 47.67 28.74 -13.80
CA VAL A 688 46.85 29.16 -14.95
C VAL A 688 46.95 30.68 -15.10
N ASP A 689 47.29 31.15 -16.29
CA ASP A 689 47.28 32.58 -16.62
C ASP A 689 45.86 32.99 -17.03
N CYS A 690 45.06 33.42 -16.06
CA CYS A 690 43.71 33.88 -16.33
C CYS A 690 43.75 35.28 -16.94
N PRO A 691 43.12 35.51 -18.11
CA PRO A 691 43.05 36.84 -18.69
C PRO A 691 42.42 37.79 -17.66
N SER A 692 43.16 38.85 -17.30
CA SER A 692 42.75 39.83 -16.28
C SER A 692 41.25 40.15 -16.43
N PRO A 693 40.41 39.84 -15.42
CA PRO A 693 39.02 40.23 -15.48
C PRO A 693 38.98 41.76 -15.47
N GLU A 694 38.13 42.37 -16.30
CA GLU A 694 37.49 43.61 -15.87
C GLU A 694 36.85 43.28 -14.52
N LYS A 695 37.50 43.71 -13.43
CA LYS A 695 37.06 43.48 -12.05
C LYS A 695 35.58 43.80 -11.93
N LEU A 696 34.72 42.78 -12.00
CA LEU A 696 33.57 42.74 -11.12
C LEU A 696 34.17 42.79 -9.72
N ILE A 697 33.89 43.88 -9.03
CA ILE A 697 34.36 44.14 -7.67
C ILE A 697 33.75 43.05 -6.79
N TYR A 698 34.44 41.93 -6.65
CA TYR A 698 34.38 41.09 -5.47
C TYR A 698 35.68 41.33 -4.71
N GLN A 699 35.49 41.62 -3.43
CA GLN A 699 36.54 41.90 -2.47
C GLN A 699 37.52 40.72 -2.46
N GLU A 700 38.77 40.93 -2.02
CA GLU A 700 39.61 39.81 -1.58
C GLU A 700 38.77 38.98 -0.60
N ASN A 701 38.27 37.83 -1.05
CA ASN A 701 37.42 36.98 -0.22
C ASN A 701 38.32 36.35 0.83
N GLU A 702 38.07 36.68 2.10
CA GLU A 702 38.76 36.14 3.29
C GLU A 702 38.54 34.62 3.49
N TYR A 703 37.98 33.92 2.49
CA TYR A 703 37.33 32.60 2.59
C TYR A 703 37.57 31.71 1.37
N GLU A 704 38.69 31.85 0.65
CA GLU A 704 39.08 30.92 -0.43
C GLU A 704 39.54 29.59 0.16
N LEU A 705 39.05 28.46 -0.36
CA LEU A 705 39.41 27.12 0.08
C LEU A 705 40.75 26.68 -0.52
N THR A 706 41.62 26.12 0.31
CA THR A 706 42.94 25.61 -0.08
C THR A 706 42.94 24.09 -0.05
N TYR A 707 43.44 23.45 -1.12
CA TYR A 707 43.63 22.00 -1.14
C TYR A 707 44.49 21.55 0.04
N ASN A 708 44.12 20.42 0.65
CA ASN A 708 45.01 19.75 1.58
C ASN A 708 46.21 19.15 0.82
N GLU A 709 47.41 19.26 1.41
CA GLU A 709 48.66 18.84 0.76
C GLU A 709 48.64 17.37 0.34
N ALA A 710 48.03 16.48 1.14
CA ALA A 710 48.05 15.05 0.87
C ALA A 710 47.19 14.67 -0.34
N ILE A 711 45.98 15.23 -0.46
CA ILE A 711 45.11 14.97 -1.63
C ILE A 711 45.64 15.65 -2.88
N GLU A 712 46.18 16.87 -2.76
CA GLU A 712 46.77 17.58 -3.89
C GLU A 712 47.97 16.81 -4.47
N GLU A 713 48.85 16.31 -3.60
CA GLU A 713 50.00 15.48 -3.98
C GLU A 713 49.53 14.18 -4.64
N ALA A 714 48.56 13.47 -4.05
CA ALA A 714 48.00 12.24 -4.62
C ALA A 714 47.39 12.46 -6.00
N HIS A 715 46.54 13.47 -6.17
CA HIS A 715 45.92 13.81 -7.44
C HIS A 715 46.93 14.24 -8.51
N ARG A 716 48.01 14.92 -8.11
CA ARG A 716 49.08 15.36 -9.02
C ARG A 716 49.97 14.19 -9.49
N LEU A 717 50.21 13.21 -8.61
CA LEU A 717 50.99 12.01 -8.90
C LEU A 717 50.20 10.97 -9.71
N HIS A 718 48.87 11.02 -9.64
CA HIS A 718 47.97 10.18 -10.42
C HIS A 718 47.91 10.59 -11.90
N LYS A 719 48.91 10.16 -12.67
CA LYS A 719 49.09 10.55 -14.07
C LYS A 719 48.55 9.50 -15.03
N PHE A 720 47.89 9.95 -16.09
CA PHE A 720 47.37 9.12 -17.17
C PHE A 720 47.43 9.86 -18.51
N THR A 721 47.30 9.12 -19.61
CA THR A 721 47.20 9.70 -20.95
C THR A 721 45.74 9.93 -21.28
N ASP A 722 45.34 11.17 -21.54
CA ASP A 722 43.95 11.48 -21.89
C ASP A 722 43.60 11.13 -23.36
N ALA A 723 42.33 11.33 -23.74
CA ALA A 723 41.86 11.07 -25.10
C ALA A 723 42.51 11.94 -26.19
N GLU A 724 43.12 13.06 -25.83
CA GLU A 724 43.86 13.96 -26.74
C GLU A 724 45.32 13.50 -26.92
N GLY A 725 45.78 12.55 -26.09
CA GLY A 725 47.14 12.03 -26.09
C GLY A 725 48.10 12.82 -25.20
N ASP A 726 47.60 13.74 -24.38
CA ASP A 726 48.38 14.53 -23.44
C ASP A 726 48.60 13.78 -22.12
N GLU A 727 49.73 14.04 -21.47
CA GLU A 727 49.97 13.61 -20.08
C GLU A 727 49.14 14.51 -19.14
N ALA A 728 48.09 13.94 -18.55
CA ALA A 728 47.17 14.62 -17.64
C ALA A 728 47.20 13.97 -16.25
N ASN A 729 46.61 14.66 -15.27
CA ASN A 729 46.37 14.12 -13.93
C ASN A 729 44.95 14.46 -13.46
N LEU A 730 44.57 14.01 -12.26
CA LEU A 730 43.21 14.19 -11.74
C LEU A 730 42.85 15.68 -11.55
N LEU A 731 43.80 16.56 -11.24
CA LEU A 731 43.57 18.00 -11.06
C LEU A 731 43.18 18.72 -12.38
N ASN A 732 43.46 18.12 -13.54
CA ASN A 732 43.06 18.69 -14.83
C ASN A 732 41.56 18.53 -15.10
N TYR A 733 40.93 17.48 -14.57
CA TYR A 733 39.57 17.07 -14.91
C TYR A 733 38.59 17.10 -13.75
N SER A 734 39.08 17.26 -12.51
CA SER A 734 38.26 17.01 -11.34
C SER A 734 38.57 17.92 -10.15
N ILE A 735 37.59 18.05 -9.26
CA ILE A 735 37.67 18.76 -7.98
C ILE A 735 37.21 17.76 -6.89
N PRO A 736 37.97 17.56 -5.79
CA PRO A 736 37.62 16.56 -4.78
C PRO A 736 36.31 16.93 -4.08
N TRP A 737 35.38 15.98 -4.06
CA TRP A 737 34.10 16.09 -3.39
C TRP A 737 34.21 15.57 -1.96
N LEU A 738 34.55 14.29 -1.81
CA LEU A 738 34.85 13.61 -0.56
C LEU A 738 36.09 12.76 -0.76
N TRP A 739 36.83 12.51 0.32
CA TRP A 739 38.03 11.68 0.25
C TRP A 739 38.26 10.96 1.57
N GLY A 740 39.20 10.03 1.56
CA GLY A 740 39.55 9.31 2.76
C GLY A 740 40.65 8.30 2.54
N ASP A 741 40.89 7.51 3.58
CA ASP A 741 41.87 6.45 3.60
C ASP A 741 41.29 5.15 4.17
N VAL A 742 41.98 4.04 3.90
CA VAL A 742 41.67 2.74 4.51
C VAL A 742 42.53 2.56 5.76
N ARG A 743 41.93 2.18 6.89
CA ARG A 743 42.60 2.07 8.19
C ARG A 743 42.40 0.71 8.84
N ILE A 744 43.38 0.32 9.66
CA ILE A 744 43.20 -0.78 10.61
C ILE A 744 42.57 -0.22 11.89
N VAL A 745 41.50 -0.85 12.34
CA VAL A 745 40.73 -0.49 13.53
C VAL A 745 40.86 -1.60 14.56
N PHE A 746 41.22 -1.25 15.79
CA PHE A 746 41.43 -2.17 16.90
C PHE A 746 40.38 -1.94 17.98
N ASN A 747 39.73 -3.01 18.43
CA ASN A 747 38.78 -2.98 19.54
C ASN A 747 39.51 -3.17 20.88
N ILE A 748 40.03 -2.07 21.45
CA ILE A 748 40.86 -2.11 22.66
C ILE A 748 40.07 -2.31 23.96
N GLY A 749 38.74 -2.26 23.92
CA GLY A 749 37.90 -2.47 25.10
C GLY A 749 36.49 -1.90 24.94
N GLU A 750 35.78 -1.85 26.06
CA GLU A 750 34.41 -1.32 26.13
C GLU A 750 34.19 -0.52 27.42
N MET A 751 33.28 0.46 27.36
CA MET A 751 32.80 1.15 28.55
C MET A 751 31.68 0.32 29.21
N LYS A 752 31.84 -0.04 30.47
CA LYS A 752 30.83 -0.71 31.30
C LYS A 752 30.59 0.09 32.58
N ASN A 753 29.39 0.62 32.78
CA ASN A 753 29.03 1.48 33.93
C ASN A 753 30.03 2.63 34.14
N ASP A 754 30.31 3.42 33.09
CA ASP A 754 31.28 4.52 33.08
C ASP A 754 32.74 4.12 33.42
N LYS A 755 33.08 2.83 33.37
CA LYS A 755 34.45 2.34 33.51
C LYS A 755 34.92 1.64 32.25
N PHE A 756 36.11 1.98 31.81
CA PHE A 756 36.77 1.31 30.69
C PHE A 756 37.22 -0.10 31.10
N VAL A 757 36.82 -1.11 30.33
CA VAL A 757 37.20 -2.51 30.46
C VAL A 757 38.03 -2.89 29.24
N GLU A 758 39.31 -3.11 29.46
CA GLU A 758 40.30 -3.44 28.43
C GLU A 758 40.11 -4.84 27.83
N ASN A 759 40.27 -4.93 26.50
CA ASN A 759 40.51 -6.19 25.79
C ASN A 759 41.99 -6.60 25.99
N LYS A 760 42.27 -7.24 27.14
CA LYS A 760 43.64 -7.59 27.54
C LYS A 760 44.34 -8.49 26.54
N GLU A 761 43.64 -9.43 25.91
CA GLU A 761 44.25 -10.35 24.94
C GLU A 761 44.76 -9.60 23.70
N LEU A 762 43.96 -8.67 23.18
CA LEU A 762 44.38 -7.83 22.05
C LEU A 762 45.50 -6.87 22.46
N ILE A 763 45.39 -6.20 23.61
CA ILE A 763 46.41 -5.26 24.09
C ILE A 763 47.75 -5.97 24.32
N ASP A 764 47.75 -7.16 24.93
CA ASP A 764 48.96 -7.96 25.14
C ASP A 764 49.58 -8.43 23.81
N PHE A 765 48.74 -8.74 22.82
CA PHE A 765 49.20 -9.05 21.46
C PHE A 765 49.86 -7.82 20.81
N LEU A 766 49.20 -6.66 20.81
CA LEU A 766 49.73 -5.43 20.21
C LEU A 766 51.03 -4.96 20.89
N ASN A 767 51.14 -5.09 22.21
CA ASN A 767 52.37 -4.74 22.95
C ASN A 767 53.58 -5.62 22.60
N GLN A 768 53.37 -6.84 22.10
CA GLN A 768 54.46 -7.72 21.67
C GLN A 768 55.14 -7.24 20.37
N HIS A 769 54.50 -6.34 19.61
CA HIS A 769 55.02 -5.78 18.36
C HIS A 769 55.79 -4.47 18.62
N GLU A 770 57.01 -4.57 19.14
CA GLU A 770 57.96 -3.45 19.31
C GLU A 770 57.41 -2.19 20.02
N GLY A 771 56.46 -2.35 20.95
CA GLY A 771 55.83 -1.20 21.62
C GLY A 771 54.92 -0.38 20.71
N LEU A 772 54.18 -1.07 19.82
CA LEU A 772 53.17 -0.52 18.91
C LEU A 772 52.14 0.37 19.62
N LEU A 773 51.78 0.04 20.86
CA LEU A 773 50.93 0.85 21.73
C LEU A 773 51.77 1.68 22.71
N GLU A 774 51.46 2.97 22.78
CA GLU A 774 52.03 3.91 23.74
C GLU A 774 50.94 4.39 24.71
N PRO A 775 51.09 4.18 26.03
CA PRO A 775 50.11 4.68 27.01
C PRO A 775 50.17 6.21 27.11
N ILE A 776 49.01 6.86 27.18
CA ILE A 776 48.91 8.33 27.31
C ILE A 776 48.66 8.66 28.79
N GLU A 777 49.62 9.33 29.44
CA GLU A 777 49.58 9.54 30.91
C GLU A 777 48.68 10.71 31.39
N ASN A 778 47.94 11.43 30.52
CA ASN A 778 47.35 12.73 30.89
C ASN A 778 45.99 13.10 30.26
N ASN A 779 45.15 12.14 29.88
CA ASN A 779 43.81 12.47 29.39
C ASN A 779 42.75 11.54 29.98
N ASP A 780 41.66 12.09 30.53
CA ASP A 780 40.58 11.32 31.18
C ASP A 780 39.80 10.40 30.20
N ASN A 781 40.14 10.42 28.90
CA ASN A 781 39.45 9.74 27.82
C ASN A 781 40.35 8.95 26.84
N GLU A 782 41.68 9.10 26.86
CA GLU A 782 42.58 8.40 25.92
C GLU A 782 43.56 7.48 26.64
N PHE A 783 43.46 6.18 26.39
CA PHE A 783 44.27 5.17 27.09
C PHE A 783 45.58 4.82 26.35
N TYR A 784 45.56 4.78 25.01
CA TYR A 784 46.68 4.34 24.18
C TYR A 784 46.75 5.08 22.84
N LYS A 785 47.96 5.25 22.30
CA LYS A 785 48.25 5.72 20.93
C LYS A 785 48.97 4.66 20.13
N ILE A 786 48.66 4.52 18.84
CA ILE A 786 49.38 3.62 17.93
C ILE A 786 50.59 4.34 17.31
N LYS A 787 51.75 3.69 17.33
CA LYS A 787 52.95 4.10 16.59
C LYS A 787 52.89 3.59 15.16
N GLN A 788 52.45 4.44 14.24
CA GLN A 788 52.24 4.07 12.84
C GLN A 788 53.49 3.54 12.13
N ASP A 789 54.67 4.10 12.44
CA ASP A 789 55.98 3.66 11.90
C ASP A 789 56.34 2.21 12.26
N LYS A 790 55.62 1.62 13.22
CA LYS A 790 55.73 0.23 13.66
C LYS A 790 54.56 -0.65 13.22
N LEU A 791 53.46 -0.05 12.76
CA LEU A 791 52.29 -0.79 12.30
C LEU A 791 52.51 -1.29 10.87
N SER A 792 52.39 -2.60 10.67
CA SER A 792 52.44 -3.25 9.35
C SER A 792 51.12 -3.96 9.02
N TRP A 793 50.72 -3.99 7.75
CA TRP A 793 49.62 -4.81 7.24
C TRP A 793 49.79 -6.31 7.56
N ASN A 794 51.02 -6.78 7.77
CA ASN A 794 51.30 -8.17 8.18
C ASN A 794 50.60 -8.56 9.51
N ILE A 795 50.24 -7.59 10.35
CA ILE A 795 49.51 -7.82 11.60
C ILE A 795 48.20 -8.58 11.40
N LEU A 796 47.55 -8.44 10.22
CA LEU A 796 46.32 -9.16 9.89
C LEU A 796 46.55 -10.68 9.83
N TRP A 797 47.67 -11.11 9.26
CA TRP A 797 48.01 -12.54 9.18
C TRP A 797 48.37 -13.10 10.55
N GLU A 798 49.17 -12.36 11.33
CA GLU A 798 49.58 -12.78 12.67
C GLU A 798 48.39 -12.87 13.63
N ALA A 799 47.48 -11.89 13.56
CA ALA A 799 46.25 -11.90 14.35
C ALA A 799 45.30 -13.02 13.93
N ALA A 800 45.17 -13.28 12.62
CA ALA A 800 44.38 -14.39 12.11
C ALA A 800 44.92 -15.76 12.60
N GLU A 801 46.24 -15.93 12.69
CA GLU A 801 46.86 -17.15 13.22
C GLU A 801 46.66 -17.33 14.72
N LYS A 802 46.58 -16.22 15.48
CA LYS A 802 46.30 -16.23 16.92
C LYS A 802 44.82 -16.46 17.26
N GLY A 803 43.93 -16.38 16.27
CA GLY A 803 42.51 -16.66 16.45
C GLY A 803 41.64 -15.43 16.73
N PHE A 804 42.18 -14.21 16.58
CA PHE A 804 41.41 -12.98 16.71
C PHE A 804 40.33 -12.86 15.63
N ASN A 805 39.21 -12.25 15.96
CA ASN A 805 38.09 -12.01 15.04
C ASN A 805 38.41 -10.83 14.12
N LEU A 806 38.73 -11.13 12.85
CA LEU A 806 39.06 -10.14 11.83
C LEU A 806 37.83 -9.83 10.96
N ALA A 807 37.46 -8.56 10.89
CA ALA A 807 36.40 -8.05 10.02
C ALA A 807 36.99 -7.15 8.93
N LEU A 808 37.24 -7.70 7.74
CA LEU A 808 37.86 -6.97 6.63
C LEU A 808 36.79 -6.49 5.64
N ASN A 809 37.05 -5.39 4.94
CA ASN A 809 36.18 -4.97 3.83
C ASN A 809 36.18 -6.01 2.69
N GLU A 810 35.09 -6.03 1.92
CA GLU A 810 34.93 -6.96 0.78
C GLU A 810 35.35 -6.37 -0.57
N ASP A 811 35.88 -5.15 -0.60
CA ASP A 811 36.36 -4.52 -1.83
C ASP A 811 37.59 -5.29 -2.36
N PRO A 812 37.53 -5.86 -3.59
CA PRO A 812 38.64 -6.63 -4.15
C PRO A 812 39.97 -5.85 -4.16
N LYS A 813 39.94 -4.55 -4.48
CA LYS A 813 41.15 -3.73 -4.60
C LYS A 813 41.79 -3.52 -3.23
N ASN A 814 41.00 -3.18 -2.22
CA ASN A 814 41.49 -3.03 -0.84
C ASN A 814 41.98 -4.36 -0.26
N VAL A 815 41.27 -5.47 -0.49
CA VAL A 815 41.72 -6.78 -0.01
C VAL A 815 43.08 -7.16 -0.59
N PHE A 816 43.29 -6.92 -1.88
CA PHE A 816 44.58 -7.19 -2.52
C PHE A 816 45.66 -6.20 -2.09
N MET A 817 45.31 -4.94 -1.81
CA MET A 817 46.25 -3.93 -1.28
C MET A 817 46.97 -4.42 -0.02
N TYR A 818 46.28 -5.09 0.92
CA TYR A 818 46.93 -5.61 2.13
C TYR A 818 48.12 -6.52 1.79
N GLY A 819 47.97 -7.34 0.74
CA GLY A 819 49.01 -8.24 0.27
C GLY A 819 50.07 -7.54 -0.59
N PHE A 820 49.69 -6.56 -1.41
CA PHE A 820 50.66 -5.76 -2.17
C PHE A 820 51.55 -4.93 -1.23
N GLU A 821 50.98 -4.29 -0.23
CA GLU A 821 51.71 -3.53 0.78
C GLU A 821 52.62 -4.46 1.61
N LYS A 822 52.09 -5.59 2.09
CA LYS A 822 52.87 -6.60 2.83
C LYS A 822 54.07 -7.13 2.02
N LEU A 823 53.90 -7.42 0.73
CA LEU A 823 54.95 -8.07 -0.08
C LEU A 823 55.88 -7.06 -0.75
N TYR A 824 55.37 -5.91 -1.17
CA TYR A 824 56.03 -5.02 -2.12
C TYR A 824 56.02 -3.53 -1.71
N GLY A 825 55.22 -3.14 -0.71
CA GLY A 825 55.12 -1.75 -0.26
C GLY A 825 54.48 -0.80 -1.29
N ASN A 826 53.56 -1.31 -2.12
CA ASN A 826 52.76 -0.52 -3.03
C ASN A 826 51.29 -0.89 -2.84
N VAL A 827 50.38 0.04 -3.14
CA VAL A 827 48.92 -0.23 -3.05
C VAL A 827 48.43 -1.21 -4.12
N GLU A 828 49.12 -1.29 -5.26
CA GLU A 828 48.74 -2.10 -6.42
C GLU A 828 49.95 -2.72 -7.16
N ALA A 829 49.66 -3.50 -8.20
CA ALA A 829 50.68 -4.11 -9.05
C ALA A 829 51.32 -3.07 -10.00
N VAL A 830 52.63 -2.86 -9.87
CA VAL A 830 53.38 -1.86 -10.65
C VAL A 830 54.24 -2.50 -11.74
N GLU A 831 54.46 -1.80 -12.85
CA GLU A 831 55.38 -2.27 -13.90
C GLU A 831 56.84 -2.18 -13.46
N GLY A 832 57.66 -3.15 -13.89
CA GLY A 832 59.12 -3.10 -13.68
C GLY A 832 59.60 -3.40 -12.25
N LEU A 833 58.72 -3.86 -11.35
CA LEU A 833 59.07 -4.17 -9.96
C LEU A 833 60.22 -5.19 -9.88
N GLN A 834 61.30 -4.82 -9.20
CA GLN A 834 62.44 -5.69 -8.90
C GLN A 834 62.29 -6.28 -7.49
N VAL A 835 62.24 -7.61 -7.39
CA VAL A 835 62.25 -8.34 -6.11
C VAL A 835 63.32 -9.41 -6.19
N ASP A 836 64.25 -9.42 -5.23
CA ASP A 836 65.38 -10.37 -5.17
C ASP A 836 66.18 -10.49 -6.49
N GLY A 837 66.33 -9.37 -7.22
CA GLY A 837 67.06 -9.32 -8.50
C GLY A 837 66.32 -9.89 -9.71
N LYS A 838 64.99 -10.12 -9.61
CA LYS A 838 64.13 -10.50 -10.73
C LYS A 838 63.03 -9.47 -10.96
N THR A 839 62.77 -9.14 -12.22
CA THR A 839 61.60 -8.35 -12.63
C THR A 839 60.35 -9.20 -12.57
N LEU A 840 59.37 -8.83 -11.74
CA LEU A 840 58.07 -9.49 -11.68
C LEU A 840 57.07 -8.77 -12.60
N SER A 841 56.31 -9.52 -13.41
CA SER A 841 55.19 -8.94 -14.15
C SER A 841 54.02 -8.60 -13.23
N LYS A 842 53.16 -7.64 -13.60
CA LYS A 842 51.92 -7.34 -12.85
C LYS A 842 51.09 -8.59 -12.58
N GLN A 843 50.99 -9.50 -13.55
CA GLN A 843 50.28 -10.77 -13.40
C GLN A 843 50.87 -11.65 -12.29
N GLN A 844 52.21 -11.78 -12.26
CA GLN A 844 52.90 -12.57 -11.24
C GLN A 844 52.74 -11.96 -9.85
N GLN A 845 52.75 -10.62 -9.75
CA GLN A 845 52.47 -9.93 -8.50
C GLN A 845 51.06 -10.24 -8.00
N ILE A 846 50.03 -10.13 -8.86
CA ILE A 846 48.64 -10.50 -8.53
C ILE A 846 48.52 -11.97 -8.11
N ASP A 847 49.20 -12.89 -8.80
CA ASP A 847 49.17 -14.32 -8.47
C ASP A 847 49.79 -14.61 -7.09
N ASN A 848 50.91 -13.96 -6.76
CA ASN A 848 51.58 -14.10 -5.47
C ASN A 848 50.71 -13.54 -4.33
N VAL A 849 50.16 -12.33 -4.52
CA VAL A 849 49.24 -11.71 -3.55
C VAL A 849 47.98 -12.55 -3.39
N SER A 850 47.41 -13.07 -4.47
CA SER A 850 46.24 -13.95 -4.43
C SER A 850 46.48 -15.18 -3.54
N ALA A 851 47.69 -15.75 -3.54
CA ALA A 851 48.06 -16.85 -2.65
C ALA A 851 48.11 -16.42 -1.17
N GLU A 852 48.66 -15.24 -0.87
CA GLU A 852 48.72 -14.67 0.49
C GLU A 852 47.32 -14.33 1.04
N ILE A 853 46.48 -13.70 0.22
CA ILE A 853 45.09 -13.38 0.58
C ILE A 853 44.28 -14.66 0.78
N LYS A 854 44.46 -15.67 -0.08
CA LYS A 854 43.83 -16.98 0.12
C LYS A 854 44.21 -17.60 1.46
N ASN A 855 45.46 -17.49 1.88
CA ASN A 855 45.90 -17.96 3.19
C ASN A 855 45.19 -17.21 4.33
N LEU A 856 45.13 -15.88 4.27
CA LEU A 856 44.44 -15.04 5.25
C LEU A 856 42.94 -15.36 5.35
N VAL A 857 42.23 -15.29 4.22
CA VAL A 857 40.77 -15.42 4.16
C VAL A 857 40.30 -16.88 4.39
N SER A 858 41.18 -17.87 4.26
CA SER A 858 40.85 -19.28 4.54
C SER A 858 40.65 -19.57 6.04
N LYS A 859 41.09 -18.68 6.93
CA LYS A 859 40.94 -18.83 8.37
C LYS A 859 39.48 -18.55 8.78
N ARG A 860 38.92 -19.37 9.68
CA ARG A 860 37.51 -19.27 10.10
C ARG A 860 37.16 -17.98 10.85
N ASN A 861 38.14 -17.37 11.48
CA ASN A 861 38.05 -16.13 12.24
C ASN A 861 38.28 -14.88 11.38
N VAL A 862 38.37 -15.01 10.04
CA VAL A 862 38.53 -13.89 9.10
C VAL A 862 37.28 -13.77 8.23
N GLY A 863 36.52 -12.71 8.45
CA GLY A 863 35.36 -12.35 7.65
C GLY A 863 35.68 -11.29 6.58
N LEU A 864 34.95 -11.34 5.46
CA LEU A 864 34.89 -10.26 4.48
C LEU A 864 33.46 -9.73 4.53
N TYR A 865 33.29 -8.42 4.66
CA TYR A 865 32.01 -7.77 4.85
C TYR A 865 31.92 -6.51 3.98
N GLY A 866 30.80 -6.33 3.28
CA GLY A 866 30.39 -5.05 2.69
C GLY A 866 29.79 -4.13 3.74
N ASP A 867 28.54 -3.73 3.55
CA ASP A 867 27.84 -2.82 4.48
C ASP A 867 27.71 -3.39 5.90
N GLN A 868 27.69 -4.73 6.03
CA GLN A 868 27.72 -5.46 7.32
C GLN A 868 28.96 -5.16 8.18
N LEU A 869 30.02 -4.60 7.59
CA LEU A 869 31.22 -4.23 8.32
C LEU A 869 30.91 -3.12 9.33
N LEU A 870 30.05 -2.18 8.95
CA LEU A 870 29.64 -1.08 9.81
C LEU A 870 28.87 -1.61 11.02
N ASP A 871 27.96 -2.56 10.82
CA ASP A 871 27.21 -3.23 11.89
C ASP A 871 28.16 -3.90 12.88
N LYS A 872 29.16 -4.64 12.37
CA LYS A 872 30.14 -5.31 13.22
C LYS A 872 30.95 -4.34 14.04
N VAL A 873 31.31 -3.20 13.47
CA VAL A 873 32.07 -2.17 14.16
C VAL A 873 31.21 -1.49 15.22
N HIS A 874 29.97 -1.17 14.88
CA HIS A 874 28.99 -0.57 15.80
C HIS A 874 28.65 -1.50 16.99
N GLU A 875 28.35 -2.77 16.71
CA GLU A 875 28.07 -3.81 17.71
C GLU A 875 29.33 -4.27 18.45
N ARG A 876 30.52 -3.82 18.02
CA ARG A 876 31.83 -4.23 18.54
C ARG A 876 32.10 -5.73 18.42
N ASP A 877 31.52 -6.39 17.40
CA ASP A 877 31.73 -7.81 17.08
C ASP A 877 32.95 -8.03 16.17
N PHE A 878 34.10 -7.56 16.64
CA PHE A 878 35.41 -7.68 16.01
C PHE A 878 36.55 -7.43 17.02
N ASP A 879 37.73 -7.99 16.76
CA ASP A 879 38.97 -7.61 17.44
C ASP A 879 39.79 -6.63 16.59
N ILE A 880 39.92 -6.94 15.29
CA ILE A 880 40.61 -6.10 14.30
C ILE A 880 39.71 -5.96 13.07
N ALA A 881 39.45 -4.73 12.64
CA ALA A 881 38.72 -4.45 11.42
C ALA A 881 39.57 -3.65 10.44
N VAL A 882 39.25 -3.72 9.15
CA VAL A 882 39.83 -2.86 8.12
C VAL A 882 38.73 -2.22 7.32
N MET A 883 38.63 -0.90 7.40
CA MET A 883 37.52 -0.14 6.82
C MET A 883 37.95 1.27 6.39
N TYR A 884 37.11 1.93 5.60
CA TYR A 884 37.28 3.33 5.27
C TYR A 884 37.10 4.21 6.52
N ASN A 885 37.89 5.27 6.65
CA ASN A 885 37.81 6.18 7.79
C ASN A 885 36.44 6.85 7.93
N GLY A 886 35.81 7.25 6.82
CA GLY A 886 34.44 7.78 6.83
C GLY A 886 33.42 6.79 7.36
N ASP A 887 33.53 5.51 6.97
CA ASP A 887 32.64 4.44 7.47
C ASP A 887 32.87 4.15 8.96
N LEU A 888 34.12 4.28 9.45
CA LEU A 888 34.43 4.13 10.87
C LEU A 888 33.73 5.20 11.70
N ILE A 889 33.83 6.46 11.27
CA ILE A 889 33.16 7.58 11.91
C ILE A 889 31.66 7.32 11.91
N TYR A 890 31.10 6.92 10.78
CA TYR A 890 29.67 6.67 10.69
C TYR A 890 29.19 5.49 11.55
N ALA A 891 29.90 4.36 11.54
CA ALA A 891 29.57 3.18 12.35
C ALA A 891 29.62 3.45 13.87
N THR A 892 30.32 4.51 14.29
CA THR A 892 30.51 4.85 15.70
C THR A 892 29.66 6.03 16.16
N GLN A 893 28.79 6.58 15.30
CA GLN A 893 27.78 7.57 15.67
C GLN A 893 26.66 6.94 16.51
N ASP A 894 26.15 7.69 17.48
CA ASP A 894 25.06 7.26 18.38
C ASP A 894 23.73 7.00 17.64
N ASP A 895 23.54 7.63 16.48
CA ASP A 895 22.36 7.46 15.61
C ASP A 895 22.61 6.54 14.41
N TYR A 896 23.70 5.75 14.44
CA TYR A 896 23.96 4.71 13.45
C TYR A 896 22.78 3.74 13.35
N GLU A 897 22.32 3.49 12.12
CA GLU A 897 21.31 2.48 11.83
C GLU A 897 21.89 1.41 10.91
N SER A 898 21.72 0.15 11.33
CA SER A 898 22.08 -1.01 10.51
C SER A 898 21.32 -1.01 9.19
N GLU A 899 22.04 -1.20 8.09
CA GLU A 899 21.45 -1.39 6.76
C GLU A 899 20.88 -2.80 6.58
N VAL A 900 21.22 -3.75 7.48
CA VAL A 900 20.80 -5.15 7.39
C VAL A 900 19.69 -5.45 8.41
N GLU A 901 18.45 -5.58 7.92
CA GLU A 901 17.33 -6.15 8.70
C GLU A 901 17.62 -7.62 9.07
N THR A 902 18.40 -7.87 10.12
CA THR A 902 18.49 -9.19 10.75
C THR A 902 17.47 -9.30 11.88
N GLU A 903 16.76 -10.44 11.97
CA GLU A 903 15.76 -10.71 13.04
C GLU A 903 16.34 -10.60 14.46
N ASP A 904 17.67 -10.68 14.62
CA ASP A 904 18.36 -10.65 15.90
C ASP A 904 18.61 -9.23 16.47
N SER A 905 18.55 -8.17 15.64
CA SER A 905 18.79 -6.79 16.10
C SER A 905 17.68 -6.25 17.03
N LEU A 906 16.46 -6.80 16.93
CA LEU A 906 15.31 -6.41 17.75
C LEU A 906 15.42 -6.78 19.24
N PHE A 907 16.36 -7.64 19.63
CA PHE A 907 16.46 -8.15 21.01
C PHE A 907 17.60 -7.58 21.84
N LYS A 908 18.55 -6.81 21.26
CA LYS A 908 19.68 -6.24 22.02
C LYS A 908 19.55 -4.77 22.39
N ILE A 909 18.63 -4.01 21.78
CA ILE A 909 18.56 -2.55 21.96
C ILE A 909 17.55 -2.17 23.08
N SER A 910 17.71 -2.72 24.29
CA SER A 910 16.76 -2.41 25.38
C SER A 910 17.33 -2.03 26.74
N ASP A 911 18.66 -1.90 26.93
CA ASP A 911 19.17 -1.64 28.28
C ASP A 911 20.04 -0.39 28.51
N GLU A 912 20.35 0.46 27.52
CA GLU A 912 21.07 1.72 27.79
C GLU A 912 20.43 2.91 27.08
N LEU A 913 19.36 3.43 27.71
CA LEU A 913 18.76 4.73 27.39
C LEU A 913 19.16 5.74 28.46
N ASN A 914 19.67 6.89 28.00
CA ASN A 914 19.77 8.19 28.69
C ASN A 914 21.02 8.50 29.54
N THR A 915 22.21 8.51 28.95
CA THR A 915 23.35 9.26 29.51
C THR A 915 24.09 10.08 28.46
N ILE A 916 23.65 11.34 28.33
CA ILE A 916 24.44 12.58 28.34
C ILE A 916 25.78 12.57 27.52
N ASN A 917 25.75 13.22 26.35
CA ASN A 917 26.73 14.19 25.80
C ASN A 917 28.26 13.93 25.92
N ASN A 918 28.75 12.69 26.03
CA ASN A 918 30.18 12.42 25.96
C ASN A 918 30.45 11.24 25.02
N PHE A 919 30.70 11.54 23.75
CA PHE A 919 31.42 10.66 22.83
C PHE A 919 32.68 10.16 23.55
N LYS A 920 32.77 8.85 23.82
CA LYS A 920 33.99 8.20 24.35
C LYS A 920 34.29 7.00 23.49
N PHE A 921 35.27 7.11 22.62
CA PHE A 921 35.65 6.02 21.74
C PHE A 921 36.49 4.98 22.50
N THR A 922 36.19 3.70 22.30
CA THR A 922 36.96 2.57 22.86
C THR A 922 37.71 1.79 21.78
N THR A 923 37.81 2.34 20.59
CA THR A 923 38.52 1.76 19.45
C THR A 923 39.71 2.66 19.09
N LEU A 924 40.75 2.08 18.49
CA LEU A 924 41.88 2.83 17.93
C LEU A 924 41.96 2.57 16.45
N SER A 925 42.22 3.60 15.64
CA SER A 925 42.48 3.45 14.21
C SER A 925 43.84 3.99 13.84
N ALA A 926 44.53 3.37 12.89
CA ALA A 926 45.80 3.87 12.37
C ALA A 926 46.07 3.37 10.94
N VAL A 927 46.91 4.10 10.22
CA VAL A 927 47.45 3.70 8.92
C VAL A 927 48.81 3.01 9.11
N PRO A 928 49.04 1.82 8.53
CA PRO A 928 50.34 1.15 8.57
C PRO A 928 51.43 1.96 7.86
N ARG A 929 52.60 2.12 8.50
CA ARG A 929 53.80 2.81 7.97
C ARG A 929 55.11 2.08 8.27
N ALA A 930 55.04 0.79 8.59
CA ALA A 930 56.24 0.01 8.83
C ALA A 930 57.19 0.04 7.62
N LYS A 931 58.49 0.09 7.90
CA LYS A 931 59.53 -0.04 6.85
C LYS A 931 59.58 -1.48 6.35
N LEU A 932 59.65 -1.69 5.03
CA LEU A 932 59.81 -3.02 4.47
C LEU A 932 61.18 -3.61 4.80
N ALA A 933 61.20 -4.78 5.46
CA ALA A 933 62.44 -5.43 5.92
C ALA A 933 63.39 -5.88 4.80
N ASN A 934 62.89 -6.08 3.57
CA ASN A 934 63.64 -6.66 2.44
C ASN A 934 63.77 -5.73 1.22
N SER A 935 63.47 -4.43 1.35
CA SER A 935 63.60 -3.49 0.24
C SER A 935 65.00 -2.86 0.18
N THR A 936 65.59 -2.77 -1.02
CA THR A 936 66.82 -2.01 -1.27
C THR A 936 66.60 -0.50 -1.30
N GLU A 937 65.34 -0.07 -1.40
CA GLU A 937 64.89 1.33 -1.32
C GLU A 937 64.26 1.60 0.07
N ASP A 938 64.43 2.80 0.62
CA ASP A 938 63.83 3.22 1.91
C ASP A 938 62.30 3.42 1.75
N LYS A 939 61.58 2.32 1.52
CA LYS A 939 60.12 2.27 1.32
C LYS A 939 59.41 1.86 2.61
N SER A 940 58.38 2.63 2.95
CA SER A 940 57.42 2.32 4.01
C SER A 940 56.11 1.86 3.39
N GLU A 941 55.38 1.00 4.09
CA GLU A 941 54.01 0.68 3.75
C GLU A 941 53.12 1.94 3.70
N SER A 942 52.07 1.89 2.90
CA SER A 942 51.07 2.94 2.75
C SER A 942 49.65 2.38 2.79
N THR A 943 48.68 3.21 2.43
CA THR A 943 47.27 2.82 2.32
C THR A 943 46.66 3.42 1.06
N ASN A 944 45.54 2.84 0.64
CA ASN A 944 44.72 3.37 -0.42
C ASN A 944 44.11 4.70 0.03
N LEU A 945 44.44 5.75 -0.72
CA LEU A 945 43.78 7.04 -0.64
C LEU A 945 42.69 7.10 -1.70
N TRP A 946 41.44 7.07 -1.28
CA TRP A 946 40.30 7.16 -2.19
C TRP A 946 39.80 8.61 -2.24
N SER A 947 39.35 9.02 -3.43
CA SER A 947 38.66 10.30 -3.59
C SER A 947 37.51 10.15 -4.57
N ASP A 948 36.36 10.70 -4.20
CA ASP A 948 35.24 10.95 -5.11
C ASP A 948 35.34 12.39 -5.59
N ASN A 949 35.24 12.59 -6.90
CA ASN A 949 35.64 13.84 -7.51
C ASN A 949 34.53 14.37 -8.41
N LEU A 950 34.19 15.64 -8.24
CA LEU A 950 33.33 16.35 -9.17
C LEU A 950 34.04 16.52 -10.51
N VAL A 951 33.41 16.06 -11.58
CA VAL A 951 33.87 16.19 -12.97
C VAL A 951 32.82 16.83 -13.87
N ILE A 952 33.28 17.50 -14.92
CA ILE A 952 32.42 18.05 -15.96
C ILE A 952 32.37 17.08 -17.14
N SER A 953 31.17 16.69 -17.54
CA SER A 953 30.95 15.81 -18.70
C SER A 953 31.29 16.52 -20.01
N SER A 954 31.90 15.83 -20.97
CA SER A 954 32.12 16.37 -22.32
C SER A 954 30.82 16.63 -23.09
N MET A 955 29.70 16.04 -22.62
CA MET A 955 28.37 16.27 -23.17
C MET A 955 27.59 17.39 -22.47
N ASN A 956 28.24 18.15 -21.58
CA ASN A 956 27.65 19.27 -20.84
C ASN A 956 26.99 20.29 -21.79
N ARG A 957 25.80 20.75 -21.45
CA ARG A 957 25.04 21.73 -22.27
C ARG A 957 24.90 23.10 -21.61
N HIS A 958 25.28 23.21 -20.35
CA HIS A 958 24.94 24.32 -19.47
C HIS A 958 26.15 24.73 -18.63
N LEU A 959 27.23 25.14 -19.32
CA LEU A 959 28.52 25.39 -18.70
C LEU A 959 28.48 26.53 -17.66
N ASP A 960 27.74 27.60 -17.91
CA ASP A 960 27.64 28.71 -16.94
C ASP A 960 26.88 28.28 -15.67
N ALA A 961 25.81 27.49 -15.81
CA ALA A 961 25.11 26.90 -14.66
C ALA A 961 25.97 25.88 -13.91
N THR A 962 26.85 25.19 -14.64
CA THR A 962 27.81 24.22 -14.07
C THR A 962 28.82 24.90 -13.17
N TYR A 963 29.46 25.99 -13.63
CA TYR A 963 30.39 26.76 -12.80
C TYR A 963 29.70 27.49 -11.65
N ALA A 964 28.46 27.98 -11.85
CA ALA A 964 27.66 28.52 -10.75
C ALA A 964 27.40 27.47 -9.66
N PHE A 965 27.10 26.22 -10.05
CA PHE A 965 26.92 25.11 -9.11
C PHE A 965 28.22 24.73 -8.40
N ILE A 966 29.34 24.67 -9.13
CA ILE A 966 30.68 24.43 -8.54
C ILE A 966 30.98 25.51 -7.50
N ASN A 967 30.85 26.79 -7.86
CA ASN A 967 31.14 27.89 -6.92
C ASN A 967 30.22 27.86 -5.70
N PHE A 968 28.93 27.55 -5.87
CA PHE A 968 28.01 27.39 -4.74
C PHE A 968 28.39 26.21 -3.83
N MET A 969 28.65 25.03 -4.41
CA MET A 969 28.94 23.82 -3.64
C MET A 969 30.29 23.89 -2.91
N TYR A 970 31.26 24.60 -3.48
CA TYR A 970 32.57 24.82 -2.87
C TYR A 970 32.66 26.17 -2.14
N SER A 971 31.53 26.74 -1.72
CA SER A 971 31.54 27.74 -0.65
C SER A 971 31.85 27.08 0.69
N ARG A 972 32.42 27.83 1.64
CA ARG A 972 32.70 27.33 2.98
C ARG A 972 31.45 26.75 3.66
N GLU A 973 30.33 27.48 3.61
CA GLU A 973 29.06 27.06 4.23
C GLU A 973 28.52 25.76 3.62
N SER A 974 28.56 25.62 2.29
CA SER A 974 28.12 24.38 1.61
C SER A 974 29.01 23.18 1.95
N GLN A 975 30.32 23.40 2.09
CA GLN A 975 31.26 22.34 2.48
C GLN A 975 31.11 21.95 3.95
N GLU A 976 30.88 22.90 4.86
CA GLU A 976 30.56 22.63 6.26
C GLU A 976 29.26 21.80 6.37
N ALA A 977 28.21 22.18 5.62
CA ALA A 977 26.97 21.41 5.55
C ALA A 977 27.18 20.00 4.97
N LEU A 978 28.09 19.83 4.00
CA LEU A 978 28.44 18.52 3.45
C LEU A 978 29.09 17.62 4.51
N VAL A 979 30.02 18.16 5.29
CA VAL A 979 30.65 17.44 6.40
C VAL A 979 29.63 17.10 7.49
N ASP A 980 28.74 18.03 7.82
CA ASP A 980 27.70 17.84 8.83
C ASP A 980 26.72 16.71 8.46
N GLU A 981 26.32 16.62 7.18
CA GLU A 981 25.39 15.59 6.70
C GLU A 981 26.07 14.22 6.50
N THR A 982 27.28 14.21 5.92
CA THR A 982 27.95 12.96 5.52
C THR A 982 28.81 12.35 6.62
N GLY A 983 29.35 13.18 7.52
CA GLY A 983 30.40 12.79 8.47
C GLY A 983 31.75 12.51 7.83
N MET A 984 31.92 12.81 6.53
CA MET A 984 33.12 12.53 5.75
C MET A 984 33.91 13.81 5.46
N PRO A 985 35.25 13.72 5.33
CA PRO A 985 36.08 14.88 5.07
C PRO A 985 36.05 15.28 3.59
N THR A 986 36.19 16.58 3.35
CA THR A 986 36.36 17.17 2.02
C THR A 986 37.84 17.51 1.77
N GLY A 987 38.21 17.74 0.51
CA GLY A 987 39.60 17.90 0.08
C GLY A 987 40.31 19.19 0.52
N PHE A 988 39.71 20.00 1.40
CA PHE A 988 40.17 21.37 1.70
C PHE A 988 40.59 21.55 3.15
N GLN A 989 41.71 22.24 3.38
CA GLN A 989 42.32 22.38 4.69
C GLN A 989 41.42 23.09 5.70
N GLU A 990 40.75 24.17 5.28
CA GLU A 990 39.87 24.96 6.15
C GLU A 990 38.67 24.16 6.65
N ILE A 991 38.20 23.19 5.85
CA ILE A 991 37.07 22.31 6.19
C ILE A 991 37.53 21.14 7.06
N LEU A 992 38.75 20.64 6.84
CA LEU A 992 39.38 19.69 7.77
C LEU A 992 39.55 20.31 9.16
N ASP A 993 40.01 21.56 9.22
CA ASP A 993 40.15 22.32 10.46
C ASP A 993 38.79 22.47 11.16
N TYR A 994 37.72 22.84 10.44
CA TYR A 994 36.34 22.87 10.98
C TYR A 994 35.91 21.51 11.55
N GLY A 995 36.16 20.41 10.81
CA GLY A 995 35.84 19.06 11.28
C GLY A 995 36.57 18.70 12.59
N THR A 996 37.81 19.18 12.77
CA THR A 996 38.56 18.93 14.02
C THR A 996 38.01 19.65 15.24
N GLU A 997 37.35 20.81 15.05
CA GLU A 997 36.76 21.58 16.15
C GLU A 997 35.57 20.87 16.83
N LYS A 998 35.01 19.82 16.18
CA LYS A 998 33.92 19.01 16.74
C LYS A 998 34.36 18.05 17.86
N GLY A 999 35.67 17.81 18.05
CA GLY A 999 36.22 17.04 19.17
C GLY A 999 37.54 16.32 18.86
N ASP A 1000 38.43 16.21 19.84
CA ASP A 1000 39.81 15.69 19.69
C ASP A 1000 39.87 14.25 19.12
N GLU A 1001 38.95 13.36 19.50
CA GLU A 1001 38.92 11.98 18.97
C GLU A 1001 38.24 11.90 17.59
N TRP A 1002 37.22 12.72 17.33
CA TRP A 1002 36.61 12.86 16.01
C TRP A 1002 37.65 13.33 14.99
N ALA A 1003 38.45 14.33 15.35
CA ALA A 1003 39.54 14.87 14.53
C ALA A 1003 40.53 13.79 14.05
N LYS A 1004 40.87 12.82 14.92
CA LYS A 1004 41.84 11.76 14.59
C LYS A 1004 41.36 10.82 13.47
N TRP A 1005 40.07 10.54 13.41
CA TRP A 1005 39.50 9.65 12.40
C TRP A 1005 39.05 10.41 11.17
N PHE A 1006 38.68 11.67 11.36
CA PHE A 1006 38.20 12.56 10.32
C PHE A 1006 39.30 12.96 9.34
N ILE A 1007 40.52 13.27 9.79
CA ILE A 1007 41.61 13.71 8.90
C ILE A 1007 42.25 12.51 8.19
N PRO A 1008 42.13 12.36 6.85
CA PRO A 1008 42.84 11.32 6.11
C PRO A 1008 44.35 11.55 6.10
N GLU A 1009 45.13 10.47 6.07
CA GLU A 1009 46.60 10.54 6.04
C GLU A 1009 47.18 10.34 4.63
N LYS A 1010 48.47 10.68 4.43
CA LYS A 1010 49.14 10.55 3.11
C LYS A 1010 49.05 9.13 2.55
N GLY A 1011 48.60 8.92 1.33
CA GLY A 1011 48.50 7.58 0.73
C GLY A 1011 48.73 7.61 -0.77
N ASN A 1012 48.50 6.47 -1.42
CA ASN A 1012 48.52 6.37 -2.87
C ASN A 1012 47.14 5.92 -3.36
N SER A 1013 46.67 6.51 -4.46
CA SER A 1013 45.41 6.11 -5.12
C SER A 1013 45.64 4.97 -6.11
N PHE A 1014 44.59 4.19 -6.40
CA PHE A 1014 44.64 3.11 -7.40
C PHE A 1014 44.59 3.64 -8.83
N SER A 1015 45.48 3.18 -9.72
CA SER A 1015 45.40 3.46 -11.16
C SER A 1015 44.39 2.56 -11.87
N PHE A 1016 43.92 3.00 -13.04
CA PHE A 1016 43.03 2.20 -13.86
C PHE A 1016 43.79 1.33 -14.87
N ASP A 1017 43.69 0.00 -14.72
CA ASP A 1017 44.24 -0.96 -15.68
C ASP A 1017 43.22 -2.08 -15.94
N GLU A 1018 42.32 -1.86 -16.91
CA GLU A 1018 41.16 -2.73 -17.18
C GLU A 1018 41.51 -4.23 -17.24
N LYS A 1019 42.64 -4.58 -17.85
CA LYS A 1019 43.04 -5.98 -18.02
C LYS A 1019 43.42 -6.60 -16.69
N PHE A 1020 44.23 -5.91 -15.89
CA PHE A 1020 44.72 -6.44 -14.63
C PHE A 1020 43.71 -6.28 -13.49
N ASP A 1021 42.87 -5.25 -13.52
CA ASP A 1021 41.74 -5.07 -12.62
C ASP A 1021 40.73 -6.21 -12.76
N ASN A 1022 40.30 -6.52 -14.00
CA ASN A 1022 39.41 -7.66 -14.25
C ASN A 1022 40.05 -8.98 -13.80
N TYR A 1023 41.35 -9.15 -14.03
CA TYR A 1023 42.08 -10.34 -13.60
C TYR A 1023 42.15 -10.46 -12.06
N LEU A 1024 42.37 -9.35 -11.36
CA LEU A 1024 42.38 -9.28 -9.90
C LEU A 1024 41.00 -9.64 -9.34
N VAL A 1025 39.92 -9.06 -9.89
CA VAL A 1025 38.54 -9.37 -9.49
C VAL A 1025 38.20 -10.84 -9.73
N ASP A 1026 38.61 -11.42 -10.86
CA ASP A 1026 38.44 -12.86 -11.13
C ASP A 1026 39.14 -13.73 -10.08
N LYS A 1027 40.34 -13.36 -9.64
CA LYS A 1027 41.08 -14.06 -8.57
C LYS A 1027 40.39 -13.91 -7.23
N PHE A 1028 39.91 -12.72 -6.91
CA PHE A 1028 39.15 -12.47 -5.69
C PHE A 1028 37.88 -13.33 -5.63
N ASN A 1029 37.10 -13.37 -6.72
CA ASN A 1029 35.90 -14.20 -6.84
C ASN A 1029 36.22 -15.69 -6.69
N GLN A 1030 37.34 -16.16 -7.23
CA GLN A 1030 37.82 -17.54 -7.01
C GLN A 1030 38.12 -17.81 -5.54
N ILE A 1031 38.78 -16.89 -4.83
CA ILE A 1031 39.06 -17.02 -3.39
C ILE A 1031 37.75 -17.10 -2.60
N ILE A 1032 36.82 -16.17 -2.81
CA ILE A 1032 35.53 -16.15 -2.10
C ILE A 1032 34.71 -17.41 -2.40
N SER A 1033 34.66 -17.88 -3.64
CA SER A 1033 33.91 -19.09 -4.01
C SER A 1033 34.37 -20.35 -3.28
N THR A 1034 35.60 -20.35 -2.77
CA THR A 1034 36.17 -21.46 -1.98
C THR A 1034 35.98 -21.32 -0.47
N LYS A 1035 35.40 -20.20 -0.02
CA LYS A 1035 35.06 -19.94 1.39
C LYS A 1035 33.71 -20.63 1.71
N HIS A 1036 33.74 -21.63 2.59
CA HIS A 1036 32.58 -22.41 3.04
C HIS A 1036 32.29 -22.19 4.53
#